data_AF-A0A4S2G4D0-F1
#
_entry.id   AF-A0A4S2G4D0-F1
#
_cell.length_a   1.000
_cell.length_b   1.000
_cell.length_c   1.000
_cell.angle_alpha   90.00
_cell.angle_beta   90.00
_cell.angle_gamma   90.00
#
_symmetry.space_group_name_H-M   'P 1'
#
loop_
_entity.id
_entity.type
_entity.pdbx_description
1 polymer ?
#
loop_
_entity_poly.entity_id
_entity_poly.type
_entity_poly.pdbx_seq_one_letter_code
_entity_poly.pdbx_strand_id
1 'polypeptide(L)'
;MKIPAFKIFRLRRRALIGLGLAASFSPLFAQVNAEQVLTIGRNVLSMEDYMLSIQYFNQAIKAKPYLPDPYFFRAIAKLSLDDYQGAEEDCNKAIELNKFKTEAYKVRGFARQCLGKEEAAIDDYDIGLSHNPVDRNFLFYKAVAQTELKRYEGADSTFSTLLRLFPKFEEGWAARGRLNLEKGDTIAALNDLDAALNLSKSLINPYLIRASIEWKRKEWDKAAEDMDAAIRLRPEVADLYVNRAFIRYNSDDFFGAMSDYNYAIELDPKNTSALFNRALLRYEVKDLARSEADMTAVLEIEPANFHALYNRGLVRLEQDKNREALADFEAISKKYPRFYPVYYAMAEAHRNLGDMRSAMQLAFHADDLVKNYVKNPEKNPLDRPAIAAAESNDRNDHADHEESEIEVMDKFNRLVTVSDAVETQLSYNEKIKGRVQDRNVQVELEPIYALTLSETPLTLKSVSNYFRDLDDLNQQHYIAKMFYLNPGTPAAFDENDAERLFKYSDELKQLIASGKGRPIDRLALAVTLTMLKNYPEAIENLDKVIEIDDKFTVAYMARAFAKLADAQAKSKSRQEGADEKNDYLQRRALAAALQDVISDYDRAITLNPRLIFAWFNKGNIYYSAGDFTSALQCFSEAIKTDPNFGEAYFNRGLTYLQSGNKKQAFADLSKAGELGVLPSYNILKRMQ
;
A
#
# COMPACT_ATOMS: atom_id res chain seq x y z
N MET A 1 -63.65 -9.60 67.04
CA MET A 1 -62.95 -9.63 65.74
C MET A 1 -61.58 -8.99 65.88
N LYS A 2 -60.51 -9.77 66.02
CA LYS A 2 -59.13 -9.29 66.03
C LYS A 2 -58.31 -10.21 65.13
N ILE A 3 -57.94 -9.73 63.95
CA ILE A 3 -56.91 -10.36 63.12
C ILE A 3 -55.57 -9.85 63.65
N PRO A 4 -54.59 -10.72 63.98
CA PRO A 4 -53.40 -10.31 64.69
C PRO A 4 -52.39 -9.60 63.78
N ALA A 5 -51.72 -8.59 64.35
CA ALA A 5 -50.74 -7.69 63.73
C ALA A 5 -49.47 -8.36 63.14
N PHE A 6 -49.40 -9.69 63.13
CA PHE A 6 -48.22 -10.45 62.67
C PHE A 6 -48.16 -10.66 61.15
N LYS A 7 -49.26 -10.49 60.41
CA LYS A 7 -49.27 -10.66 58.94
C LYS A 7 -48.85 -9.42 58.14
N ILE A 8 -48.96 -8.22 58.71
CA ILE A 8 -48.64 -6.96 57.99
C ILE A 8 -47.13 -6.70 57.94
N PHE A 9 -46.37 -7.13 58.97
CA PHE A 9 -44.92 -6.91 59.02
C PHE A 9 -44.13 -7.85 58.09
N ARG A 10 -44.59 -9.10 57.89
CA ARG A 10 -43.95 -10.06 56.96
C ARG A 10 -44.18 -9.72 55.48
N LEU A 11 -45.34 -9.14 55.12
CA LEU A 11 -45.59 -8.70 53.74
C LEU A 11 -44.76 -7.45 53.39
N ARG A 12 -44.60 -6.48 54.30
CA ARG A 12 -43.74 -5.31 54.06
C ARG A 12 -42.26 -5.69 53.95
N ARG A 13 -41.76 -6.65 54.74
CA ARG A 13 -40.37 -7.12 54.63
C ARG A 13 -40.11 -7.91 53.34
N ARG A 14 -41.06 -8.73 52.88
CA ARG A 14 -40.93 -9.43 51.58
C ARG A 14 -41.10 -8.51 50.37
N ALA A 15 -41.93 -7.47 50.47
CA ALA A 15 -42.03 -6.45 49.43
C ALA A 15 -40.78 -5.56 49.37
N LEU A 16 -40.20 -5.17 50.52
CA LEU A 16 -38.94 -4.39 50.57
C LEU A 16 -37.70 -5.21 50.17
N ILE A 17 -37.67 -6.51 50.48
CA ILE A 17 -36.59 -7.41 50.02
C ILE A 17 -36.76 -7.75 48.53
N GLY A 18 -38.00 -7.86 48.02
CA GLY A 18 -38.28 -8.01 46.58
C GLY A 18 -37.96 -6.76 45.75
N LEU A 19 -38.23 -5.57 46.27
CA LEU A 19 -37.84 -4.29 45.64
C LEU A 19 -36.33 -4.01 45.74
N GLY A 20 -35.66 -4.47 46.80
CA GLY A 20 -34.20 -4.41 46.91
C GLY A 20 -33.48 -5.36 45.95
N LEU A 21 -34.00 -6.57 45.73
CA LEU A 21 -33.44 -7.55 44.80
C LEU A 21 -33.74 -7.25 43.32
N ALA A 22 -34.86 -6.58 43.02
CA ALA A 22 -35.16 -6.10 41.68
C ALA A 22 -34.37 -4.84 41.28
N ALA A 23 -33.87 -4.06 42.26
CA ALA A 23 -33.01 -2.89 42.01
C ALA A 23 -31.52 -3.26 41.82
N SER A 24 -31.11 -4.47 42.23
CA SER A 24 -29.72 -4.95 42.12
C SER A 24 -29.39 -5.72 40.83
N PHE A 25 -30.36 -5.90 39.92
CA PHE A 25 -30.15 -6.46 38.57
C PHE A 25 -30.23 -5.38 37.48
N SER A 26 -29.68 -4.20 37.76
CA SER A 26 -29.28 -3.32 36.66
C SER A 26 -28.05 -3.97 36.01
N PRO A 27 -28.04 -4.28 34.70
CA PRO A 27 -26.81 -4.73 34.06
C PRO A 27 -25.77 -3.63 34.27
N LEU A 28 -24.78 -3.91 35.11
CA LEU A 28 -23.57 -3.11 35.22
C LEU A 28 -22.85 -3.26 33.88
N PHE A 29 -23.20 -2.42 32.91
CA PHE A 29 -22.32 -2.21 31.78
C PHE A 29 -21.02 -1.68 32.36
N ALA A 30 -19.96 -2.48 32.30
CA ALA A 30 -18.61 -1.99 32.58
C ALA A 30 -18.34 -0.85 31.60
N GLN A 31 -18.53 0.39 32.05
CA GLN A 31 -18.36 1.55 31.20
C GLN A 31 -16.88 1.66 30.88
N VAL A 32 -16.51 1.50 29.61
CA VAL A 32 -15.13 1.67 29.15
C VAL A 32 -14.68 3.06 29.58
N ASN A 33 -13.65 3.12 30.44
CA ASN A 33 -13.10 4.39 30.89
C ASN A 33 -12.33 5.03 29.73
N ALA A 34 -13.02 5.90 28.98
CA ALA A 34 -12.48 6.55 27.80
C ALA A 34 -11.18 7.32 28.07
N GLU A 35 -10.99 7.89 29.27
CA GLU A 35 -9.76 8.59 29.64
C GLU A 35 -8.58 7.63 29.84
N GLN A 36 -8.84 6.48 30.47
CA GLN A 36 -7.84 5.42 30.61
C GLN A 36 -7.46 4.83 29.24
N VAL A 37 -8.46 4.54 28.40
CA VAL A 37 -8.25 4.03 27.04
C VAL A 37 -7.48 5.05 26.18
N LEU A 38 -7.81 6.33 26.28
CA LEU A 38 -7.07 7.40 25.59
C LEU A 38 -5.62 7.48 26.06
N THR A 39 -5.37 7.35 27.36
CA THR A 39 -4.02 7.34 27.94
C THR A 39 -3.20 6.15 27.45
N ILE A 40 -3.80 4.95 27.42
CA ILE A 40 -3.16 3.76 26.86
C ILE A 40 -2.86 3.97 25.37
N GLY A 41 -3.85 4.44 24.60
CA GLY A 41 -3.66 4.72 23.17
C GLY A 41 -2.52 5.70 22.89
N ARG A 42 -2.37 6.76 23.70
CA ARG A 42 -1.26 7.72 23.60
C ARG A 42 0.09 7.10 23.94
N ASN A 43 0.16 6.25 24.97
CA ASN A 43 1.39 5.54 25.32
C ASN A 43 1.81 4.59 24.19
N VAL A 44 0.85 3.86 23.62
CA VAL A 44 1.06 2.96 22.48
C VAL A 44 1.49 3.74 21.23
N LEU A 45 0.88 4.90 20.97
CA LEU A 45 1.29 5.82 19.90
C LEU A 45 2.74 6.30 20.09
N SER A 46 3.15 6.65 21.32
CA SER A 46 4.53 7.05 21.62
C SER A 46 5.54 5.91 21.49
N MET A 47 5.06 4.67 21.53
CA MET A 47 5.85 3.48 21.23
C MET A 47 5.83 3.17 19.73
N GLU A 48 5.23 4.00 18.87
CA GLU A 48 5.14 3.79 17.41
C GLU A 48 4.34 2.55 17.01
N ASP A 49 3.46 2.05 17.88
CA ASP A 49 2.49 1.02 17.53
C ASP A 49 1.21 1.68 17.02
N TYR A 50 1.30 2.21 15.79
CA TYR A 50 0.25 3.02 15.19
C TYR A 50 -1.06 2.24 15.05
N MET A 51 -1.00 0.99 14.61
CA MET A 51 -2.17 0.13 14.43
C MET A 51 -2.93 -0.09 15.74
N LEU A 52 -2.24 -0.48 16.80
CA LEU A 52 -2.87 -0.70 18.10
C LEU A 52 -3.37 0.61 18.72
N SER A 53 -2.63 1.71 18.54
CA SER A 53 -3.08 3.03 19.01
C SER A 53 -4.40 3.45 18.37
N ILE A 54 -4.56 3.22 17.06
CA ILE A 54 -5.82 3.48 16.34
C ILE A 54 -6.96 2.67 16.95
N GLN A 55 -6.75 1.41 17.32
CA GLN A 55 -7.80 0.60 17.97
C GLN A 55 -8.23 1.17 19.31
N TYR A 56 -7.29 1.65 20.13
CA TYR A 56 -7.63 2.33 21.38
C TYR A 56 -8.38 3.64 21.13
N PHE A 57 -7.99 4.43 20.13
CA PHE A 57 -8.72 5.65 19.79
C PHE A 57 -10.12 5.34 19.24
N ASN A 58 -10.31 4.28 18.47
CA ASN A 58 -11.63 3.80 18.03
C ASN A 58 -12.52 3.47 19.23
N GLN A 59 -11.98 2.78 20.24
CA GLN A 59 -12.71 2.49 21.49
C GLN A 59 -13.07 3.77 22.26
N ALA A 60 -12.15 4.72 22.36
CA ALA A 60 -12.40 6.01 23.00
C ALA A 60 -13.48 6.82 22.26
N ILE A 61 -13.43 6.86 20.93
CA ILE A 61 -14.44 7.50 20.07
C ILE A 61 -15.80 6.84 20.26
N LYS A 62 -15.86 5.50 20.26
CA LYS A 62 -17.11 4.75 20.48
C LYS A 62 -17.73 5.06 21.83
N ALA A 63 -16.92 5.23 22.88
CA ALA A 63 -17.39 5.57 24.22
C ALA A 63 -17.80 7.05 24.36
N LYS A 64 -17.04 7.98 23.77
CA LYS A 64 -17.27 9.43 23.83
C LYS A 64 -16.97 10.11 22.48
N PRO A 65 -17.92 10.11 21.53
CA PRO A 65 -17.71 10.65 20.17
C PRO A 65 -17.49 12.16 20.09
N TYR A 66 -17.77 12.89 21.18
CA TYR A 66 -17.65 14.35 21.25
C TYR A 66 -16.26 14.82 21.74
N LEU A 67 -15.37 13.90 22.11
CA LEU A 67 -14.01 14.27 22.50
C LEU A 67 -13.17 14.53 21.23
N PRO A 68 -12.50 15.68 21.10
CA PRO A 68 -11.64 15.96 19.95
C PRO A 68 -10.32 15.16 19.97
N ASP A 69 -9.80 14.88 21.16
CA ASP A 69 -8.48 14.26 21.35
C ASP A 69 -8.33 12.87 20.71
N PRO A 70 -9.28 11.93 20.85
CA PRO A 70 -9.20 10.65 20.15
C PRO A 70 -9.06 10.78 18.63
N TYR A 71 -9.79 11.70 18.00
CA TYR A 71 -9.66 11.96 16.56
C TYR A 71 -8.29 12.54 16.23
N PHE A 72 -7.83 13.54 16.99
CA PHE A 72 -6.52 14.14 16.80
C PHE A 72 -5.37 13.13 16.91
N PHE A 73 -5.36 12.28 17.94
CA PHE A 73 -4.30 11.27 18.08
C PHE A 73 -4.40 10.16 17.05
N ARG A 74 -5.62 9.79 16.61
CA ARG A 74 -5.82 8.86 15.50
C ARG A 74 -5.32 9.44 14.18
N ALA A 75 -5.48 10.75 13.96
CA ALA A 75 -4.92 11.45 12.80
C ALA A 75 -3.39 11.37 12.78
N ILE A 76 -2.73 11.54 13.93
CA ILE A 76 -1.27 11.38 14.03
C ILE A 76 -0.86 9.96 13.67
N ALA A 77 -1.55 8.94 14.22
CA ALA A 77 -1.24 7.55 13.91
C ALA A 77 -1.40 7.23 12.41
N LYS A 78 -2.47 7.74 11.78
CA LYS A 78 -2.70 7.60 10.34
C LYS A 78 -1.65 8.33 9.51
N LEU A 79 -1.27 9.54 9.92
CA LEU A 79 -0.19 10.30 9.28
C LEU A 79 1.13 9.52 9.28
N SER A 80 1.46 8.88 10.40
CA SER A 80 2.66 8.02 10.50
C SER A 80 2.60 6.75 9.65
N LEU A 81 1.40 6.35 9.21
CA LEU A 81 1.17 5.25 8.28
C LEU A 81 0.98 5.73 6.83
N ASP A 82 1.32 6.98 6.55
CA ASP A 82 1.13 7.69 5.27
C ASP A 82 -0.35 7.74 4.81
N ASP A 83 -1.33 7.50 5.68
CA ASP A 83 -2.75 7.72 5.38
C ASP A 83 -3.11 9.20 5.56
N TYR A 84 -2.62 10.02 4.63
CA TYR A 84 -2.78 11.47 4.66
C TYR A 84 -4.25 11.91 4.55
N GLN A 85 -5.05 11.21 3.73
CA GLN A 85 -6.47 11.53 3.59
C GLN A 85 -7.23 11.21 4.88
N GLY A 86 -7.00 10.03 5.47
CA GLY A 86 -7.62 9.65 6.73
C GLY A 86 -7.18 10.56 7.90
N ALA A 87 -5.94 11.03 7.89
CA ALA A 87 -5.44 12.02 8.84
C ALA A 87 -6.13 13.40 8.68
N GLU A 88 -6.32 13.86 7.43
CA GLU A 88 -7.08 15.09 7.15
C GLU A 88 -8.53 14.99 7.65
N GLU A 89 -9.20 13.86 7.40
CA GLU A 89 -10.58 13.61 7.84
C GLU A 89 -10.72 13.62 9.38
N ASP A 90 -9.80 12.96 10.09
CA ASP A 90 -9.80 12.96 11.55
C ASP A 90 -9.49 14.35 12.14
N CYS A 91 -8.57 15.11 11.52
CA CYS A 91 -8.32 16.48 11.93
C CYS A 91 -9.54 17.39 11.67
N ASN A 92 -10.25 17.22 10.55
CA ASN A 92 -11.50 17.93 10.29
C ASN A 92 -12.48 17.69 11.44
N LYS A 93 -12.64 16.44 11.89
CA LYS A 93 -13.54 16.12 12.99
C LYS A 93 -13.08 16.69 14.33
N ALA A 94 -11.78 16.62 14.62
CA ALA A 94 -11.21 17.21 15.84
C ALA A 94 -11.45 18.73 15.91
N ILE A 95 -11.27 19.44 14.79
CA ILE A 95 -11.46 20.89 14.67
C ILE A 95 -12.95 21.26 14.74
N GLU A 96 -13.83 20.46 14.13
CA GLU A 96 -15.28 20.64 14.24
C GLU A 96 -15.74 20.59 15.71
N LEU A 97 -15.20 19.64 16.48
CA LEU A 97 -15.51 19.46 17.91
C LEU A 97 -14.85 20.53 18.79
N ASN A 98 -13.62 20.94 18.47
CA ASN A 98 -12.91 22.00 19.18
C ASN A 98 -12.03 22.84 18.23
N LYS A 99 -12.54 24.01 17.85
CA LYS A 99 -11.83 24.96 16.98
C LYS A 99 -10.54 25.52 17.58
N PHE A 100 -10.37 25.44 18.90
CA PHE A 100 -9.14 25.89 19.58
C PHE A 100 -8.10 24.79 19.71
N LYS A 101 -8.34 23.60 19.14
CA LYS A 101 -7.33 22.54 19.03
C LYS A 101 -6.32 22.90 17.93
N THR A 102 -5.46 23.87 18.22
CA THR A 102 -4.51 24.44 17.27
C THR A 102 -3.61 23.36 16.66
N GLU A 103 -3.21 22.34 17.44
CA GLU A 103 -2.35 21.28 16.95
C GLU A 103 -2.98 20.44 15.83
N ALA A 104 -4.32 20.37 15.77
CA ALA A 104 -5.02 19.67 14.69
C ALA A 104 -4.88 20.40 13.34
N TYR A 105 -4.80 21.73 13.33
CA TYR A 105 -4.51 22.49 12.11
C TYR A 105 -3.09 22.20 11.60
N LYS A 106 -2.12 22.04 12.51
CA LYS A 106 -0.74 21.68 12.14
C LYS A 106 -0.68 20.33 11.44
N VAL A 107 -1.32 19.31 12.04
CA VAL A 107 -1.35 17.95 11.48
C VAL A 107 -2.13 17.92 10.17
N ARG A 108 -3.28 18.63 10.09
CA ARG A 108 -4.06 18.73 8.85
C ARG A 108 -3.31 19.43 7.73
N GLY A 109 -2.64 20.55 8.03
CA GLY A 109 -1.84 21.29 7.06
C GLY A 109 -0.71 20.41 6.50
N PHE A 110 -0.01 19.68 7.37
CA PHE A 110 1.04 18.76 6.93
C PHE A 110 0.48 17.63 6.05
N ALA A 111 -0.64 17.00 6.46
CA ALA A 111 -1.30 15.99 5.63
C ALA A 111 -1.75 16.55 4.27
N ARG A 112 -2.22 17.79 4.21
CA ARG A 112 -2.61 18.48 2.97
C ARG A 112 -1.42 18.76 2.06
N GLN A 113 -0.27 19.14 2.61
CA GLN A 113 0.96 19.30 1.84
C GLN A 113 1.37 17.96 1.20
N CYS A 114 1.34 16.85 1.96
CA CYS A 114 1.58 15.51 1.40
C CYS A 114 0.55 15.07 0.35
N LEU A 115 -0.64 15.69 0.31
CA LEU A 115 -1.68 15.45 -0.69
C LEU A 115 -1.62 16.41 -1.89
N GLY A 116 -0.62 17.29 -1.97
CA GLY A 116 -0.52 18.29 -3.03
C GLY A 116 -1.56 19.43 -2.91
N LYS A 117 -1.99 19.75 -1.68
CA LYS A 117 -2.98 20.80 -1.37
C LYS A 117 -2.32 21.95 -0.58
N GLU A 118 -1.26 22.52 -1.13
CA GLU A 118 -0.36 23.46 -0.44
C GLU A 118 -1.08 24.74 -0.03
N GLU A 119 -2.01 25.27 -0.84
CA GLU A 119 -2.79 26.46 -0.47
C GLU A 119 -3.63 26.22 0.80
N ALA A 120 -4.34 25.10 0.84
CA ALA A 120 -5.16 24.72 1.99
C ALA A 120 -4.30 24.39 3.24
N ALA A 121 -3.05 23.97 3.04
CA ALA A 121 -2.08 23.80 4.11
C ALA A 121 -1.63 25.15 4.68
N ILE A 122 -1.32 26.13 3.83
CA ILE A 122 -0.97 27.49 4.26
C ILE A 122 -2.11 28.13 5.06
N ASP A 123 -3.36 27.98 4.62
CA ASP A 123 -4.53 28.46 5.37
C ASP A 123 -4.59 27.88 6.79
N ASP A 124 -4.31 26.58 6.95
CA ASP A 124 -4.26 25.93 8.25
C ASP A 124 -3.14 26.48 9.13
N TYR A 125 -1.97 26.71 8.55
CA TYR A 125 -0.84 27.30 9.26
C TYR A 125 -1.10 28.74 9.66
N ASP A 126 -1.78 29.53 8.83
CA ASP A 126 -2.18 30.90 9.16
C ASP A 126 -3.20 30.95 10.31
N ILE A 127 -4.20 30.06 10.29
CA ILE A 127 -5.12 29.90 11.43
C ILE A 127 -4.33 29.51 12.69
N GLY A 128 -3.42 28.55 12.58
CA GLY A 128 -2.54 28.13 13.68
C GLY A 128 -1.73 29.28 14.27
N LEU A 129 -1.09 30.09 13.41
CA LEU A 129 -0.29 31.26 13.80
C LEU A 129 -1.14 32.38 14.38
N SER A 130 -2.40 32.52 13.99
CA SER A 130 -3.31 33.50 14.61
C SER A 130 -3.56 33.20 16.10
N HIS A 131 -3.49 31.93 16.49
CA HIS A 131 -3.63 31.48 17.88
C HIS A 131 -2.29 31.36 18.61
N ASN A 132 -1.24 30.89 17.92
CA ASN A 132 0.12 30.77 18.46
C ASN A 132 1.15 31.37 17.48
N PRO A 133 1.38 32.71 17.53
CA PRO A 133 2.21 33.42 16.54
C PRO A 133 3.69 33.03 16.54
N VAL A 134 4.15 32.35 17.59
CA VAL A 134 5.55 31.96 17.78
C VAL A 134 5.74 30.45 17.66
N ASP A 135 4.77 29.67 17.20
CA ASP A 135 4.98 28.23 17.00
C ASP A 135 5.99 28.00 15.87
N ARG A 136 7.13 27.43 16.24
CA ARG A 136 8.23 27.08 15.32
C ARG A 136 7.75 26.25 14.13
N ASN A 137 6.88 25.27 14.35
CA ASN A 137 6.51 24.31 13.31
C ASN A 137 5.52 24.95 12.34
N PHE A 138 4.58 25.77 12.81
CA PHE A 138 3.69 26.50 11.91
C PHE A 138 4.47 27.44 10.98
N LEU A 139 5.41 28.21 11.53
CA LEU A 139 6.29 29.07 10.73
C LEU A 139 7.12 28.25 9.72
N PHE A 140 7.71 27.14 10.18
CA PHE A 140 8.51 26.26 9.32
C PHE A 140 7.70 25.66 8.17
N TYR A 141 6.62 24.95 8.46
CA TYR A 141 5.82 24.29 7.43
C TYR A 141 5.16 25.30 6.48
N LYS A 142 4.72 26.46 6.98
CA LYS A 142 4.23 27.54 6.12
C LYS A 142 5.31 28.01 5.15
N ALA A 143 6.53 28.25 5.61
CA ALA A 143 7.61 28.73 4.75
C ALA A 143 7.99 27.69 3.68
N VAL A 144 8.00 26.40 4.04
CA VAL A 144 8.23 25.30 3.10
C VAL A 144 7.10 25.23 2.05
N ALA A 145 5.83 25.21 2.46
CA ALA A 145 4.69 25.20 1.53
C ALA A 145 4.66 26.45 0.62
N GLN A 146 5.07 27.62 1.12
CA GLN A 146 5.24 28.83 0.31
C GLN A 146 6.37 28.69 -0.72
N THR A 147 7.44 27.97 -0.38
CA THR A 147 8.57 27.70 -1.28
C THR A 147 8.11 26.79 -2.42
N GLU A 148 7.41 25.70 -2.10
CA GLU A 148 6.82 24.76 -3.08
C GLU A 148 5.86 25.48 -4.06
N LEU A 149 5.06 26.43 -3.58
CA LEU A 149 4.19 27.28 -4.42
C LEU A 149 4.91 28.42 -5.14
N LYS A 150 6.24 28.49 -5.07
CA LYS A 150 7.09 29.56 -5.64
C LYS A 150 6.73 30.96 -5.14
N ARG A 151 6.13 31.07 -3.94
CA ARG A 151 5.82 32.33 -3.25
C ARG A 151 7.04 32.82 -2.48
N TYR A 152 8.12 33.08 -3.21
CA TYR A 152 9.46 33.27 -2.64
C TYR A 152 9.57 34.44 -1.66
N GLU A 153 8.87 35.56 -1.91
CA GLU A 153 8.87 36.71 -0.99
C GLU A 153 8.17 36.36 0.34
N GLY A 154 7.04 35.66 0.26
CA GLY A 154 6.30 35.19 1.44
C GLY A 154 7.12 34.19 2.25
N ALA A 155 7.75 33.22 1.58
CA ALA A 155 8.63 32.24 2.20
C ALA A 155 9.81 32.91 2.91
N ASP A 156 10.46 33.89 2.26
CA ASP A 156 11.60 34.62 2.81
C ASP A 156 11.25 35.36 4.11
N SER A 157 10.11 36.07 4.12
CA SER A 157 9.60 36.76 5.29
C SER A 157 9.28 35.78 6.43
N THR A 158 8.67 34.64 6.11
CA THR A 158 8.33 33.62 7.10
C THR A 158 9.58 32.96 7.68
N PHE A 159 10.56 32.55 6.85
CA PHE A 159 11.84 32.00 7.32
C PHE A 159 12.65 33.02 8.12
N SER A 160 12.68 34.29 7.71
CA SER A 160 13.34 35.36 8.46
C SER A 160 12.74 35.53 9.85
N THR A 161 11.41 35.43 9.96
CA THR A 161 10.72 35.44 11.25
C THR A 161 11.06 34.19 12.08
N LEU A 162 11.01 33.01 11.47
CA LEU A 162 11.37 31.73 12.10
C LEU A 162 12.78 31.76 12.69
N LEU A 163 13.78 32.10 11.88
CA LEU A 163 15.19 32.05 12.28
C LEU A 163 15.58 33.17 13.25
N ARG A 164 14.86 34.29 13.24
CA ARG A 164 15.00 35.33 14.27
C ARG A 164 14.51 34.84 15.64
N LEU A 165 13.40 34.09 15.68
CA LEU A 165 12.84 33.55 16.93
C LEU A 165 13.56 32.28 17.39
N PHE A 166 14.00 31.46 16.45
CA PHE A 166 14.61 30.14 16.67
C PHE A 166 15.96 30.03 15.93
N PRO A 167 16.98 30.80 16.31
CA PRO A 167 18.27 30.82 15.60
C PRO A 167 19.05 29.50 15.67
N LYS A 168 18.70 28.62 16.63
CA LYS A 168 19.29 27.29 16.78
C LYS A 168 18.48 26.19 16.10
N PHE A 169 17.50 26.53 15.26
CA PHE A 169 16.70 25.55 14.55
C PHE A 169 17.38 25.19 13.23
N GLU A 170 18.13 24.10 13.25
CA GLU A 170 18.99 23.64 12.16
C GLU A 170 18.19 23.32 10.88
N GLU A 171 17.02 22.70 10.98
CA GLU A 171 16.17 22.40 9.81
C GLU A 171 15.62 23.67 9.16
N GLY A 172 15.40 24.74 9.94
CA GLY A 172 14.98 26.04 9.42
C GLY A 172 16.05 26.67 8.53
N TRP A 173 17.32 26.59 8.94
CA TRP A 173 18.45 27.07 8.13
C TRP A 173 18.59 26.25 6.85
N ALA A 174 18.53 24.92 6.97
CA ALA A 174 18.59 24.02 5.82
C ALA A 174 17.47 24.30 4.79
N ALA A 175 16.24 24.48 5.26
CA ALA A 175 15.10 24.77 4.40
C ALA A 175 15.17 26.16 3.74
N ARG A 176 15.69 27.18 4.43
CA ARG A 176 15.94 28.49 3.80
C ARG A 176 17.07 28.42 2.78
N GLY A 177 18.09 27.60 3.03
CA GLY A 177 19.13 27.30 2.04
C GLY A 177 18.56 26.74 0.74
N ARG A 178 17.58 25.82 0.82
CA ARG A 178 16.83 25.31 -0.34
C ARG A 178 16.04 26.41 -1.05
N LEU A 179 15.31 27.26 -0.31
CA LEU A 179 14.61 28.42 -0.89
C LEU A 179 15.57 29.33 -1.67
N ASN A 180 16.75 29.63 -1.11
CA ASN A 180 17.74 30.47 -1.78
C ASN A 180 18.30 29.81 -3.03
N LEU A 181 18.49 28.49 -3.01
CA LEU A 181 18.88 27.73 -4.20
C LEU A 181 17.80 27.82 -5.30
N GLU A 182 16.52 27.68 -4.97
CA GLU A 182 15.41 27.82 -5.93
C GLU A 182 15.30 29.24 -6.52
N LYS A 183 15.66 30.27 -5.74
CA LYS A 183 15.80 31.65 -6.23
C LYS A 183 17.03 31.86 -7.12
N GLY A 184 17.95 30.89 -7.17
CA GLY A 184 19.23 30.99 -7.87
C GLY A 184 20.36 31.65 -7.08
N ASP A 185 20.15 32.01 -5.81
CA ASP A 185 21.18 32.57 -4.94
C ASP A 185 21.99 31.46 -4.26
N THR A 186 22.95 30.92 -4.99
CA THR A 186 23.81 29.83 -4.53
C THR A 186 24.71 30.24 -3.37
N ILE A 187 25.06 31.53 -3.24
CA ILE A 187 25.93 32.02 -2.17
C ILE A 187 25.13 32.05 -0.85
N ALA A 188 23.94 32.63 -0.86
CA ALA A 188 23.07 32.63 0.31
C ALA A 188 22.65 31.21 0.70
N ALA A 189 22.41 30.34 -0.29
CA ALA A 189 22.12 28.92 -0.06
C ALA A 189 23.26 28.24 0.71
N LEU A 190 24.49 28.30 0.21
CA LEU A 190 25.66 27.69 0.86
C LEU A 190 25.87 28.21 2.29
N ASN A 191 25.74 29.52 2.52
CA ASN A 191 25.86 30.10 3.86
C ASN A 191 24.82 29.55 4.84
N ASP A 192 23.57 29.39 4.40
CA ASP A 192 22.51 28.84 5.24
C ASP A 192 22.69 27.34 5.51
N LEU A 193 23.16 26.58 4.51
CA LEU A 193 23.48 25.16 4.67
C LEU A 193 24.66 24.97 5.64
N ASP A 194 25.68 25.81 5.55
CA ASP A 194 26.81 25.82 6.49
C ASP A 194 26.35 26.19 7.90
N ALA A 195 25.43 27.16 8.06
CA ALA A 195 24.84 27.48 9.35
C ALA A 195 24.09 26.28 9.94
N ALA A 196 23.32 25.54 9.13
CA ALA A 196 22.65 24.32 9.55
C ALA A 196 23.65 23.25 10.01
N LEU A 197 24.70 22.98 9.24
CA LEU A 197 25.72 21.97 9.53
C LEU A 197 26.61 22.33 10.73
N ASN A 198 26.81 23.62 11.00
CA ASN A 198 27.49 24.10 12.20
C ASN A 198 26.67 23.85 13.47
N LEU A 199 25.33 23.85 13.37
CA LEU A 199 24.44 23.51 14.46
C LEU A 199 24.32 21.99 14.63
N SER A 200 24.14 21.26 13.53
CA SER A 200 23.96 19.81 13.55
C SER A 200 24.55 19.13 12.31
N LYS A 201 25.58 18.30 12.55
CA LYS A 201 26.21 17.45 11.53
C LYS A 201 25.44 16.15 11.25
N SER A 202 24.32 15.91 11.95
CA SER A 202 23.49 14.72 11.72
C SER A 202 22.44 14.94 10.63
N LEU A 203 22.29 16.16 10.14
CA LEU A 203 21.38 16.47 9.03
C LEU A 203 22.00 16.01 7.71
N ILE A 204 21.35 15.06 7.05
CA ILE A 204 21.79 14.56 5.74
C ILE A 204 21.50 15.56 4.62
N ASN A 205 20.31 16.18 4.61
CA ASN A 205 19.85 17.05 3.52
C ASN A 205 20.80 18.22 3.19
N PRO A 206 21.41 18.92 4.17
CA PRO A 206 22.35 19.98 3.84
C PRO A 206 23.59 19.50 3.09
N TYR A 207 24.11 18.30 3.40
CA TYR A 207 25.22 17.70 2.64
C TYR A 207 24.80 17.40 1.21
N LEU A 208 23.62 16.82 1.01
CA LEU A 208 23.12 16.50 -0.34
C LEU A 208 22.96 17.76 -1.21
N ILE A 209 22.33 18.80 -0.65
CA ILE A 209 22.13 20.08 -1.36
C ILE A 209 23.48 20.75 -1.63
N ARG A 210 24.42 20.74 -0.67
CA ARG A 210 25.74 21.35 -0.88
C ARG A 210 26.54 20.61 -1.95
N ALA A 211 26.52 19.28 -1.95
CA ALA A 211 27.12 18.48 -3.00
C ALA A 211 26.51 18.79 -4.37
N SER A 212 25.18 18.95 -4.45
CA SER A 212 24.49 19.25 -5.70
C SER A 212 24.66 20.71 -6.17
N ILE A 213 25.11 21.61 -5.29
CA ILE A 213 25.61 22.92 -5.70
C ILE A 213 27.05 22.80 -6.22
N GLU A 214 27.93 22.10 -5.49
CA GLU A 214 29.36 22.04 -5.82
C GLU A 214 29.66 21.23 -7.09
N TRP A 215 28.92 20.15 -7.35
CA TRP A 215 29.09 19.39 -8.60
C TRP A 215 28.69 20.21 -9.85
N LYS A 216 27.74 21.15 -9.74
CA LYS A 216 27.26 22.04 -10.83
C LYS A 216 28.34 23.08 -11.11
N ARG A 217 29.10 23.45 -10.07
CA ARG A 217 30.28 24.31 -10.16
C ARG A 217 31.54 23.55 -10.60
N LYS A 218 31.44 22.23 -10.82
CA LYS A 218 32.55 21.32 -11.15
C LYS A 218 33.62 21.23 -10.05
N GLU A 219 33.22 21.51 -8.81
CA GLU A 219 34.05 21.38 -7.62
C GLU A 219 33.90 19.96 -7.06
N TRP A 220 34.38 18.97 -7.83
CA TRP A 220 34.13 17.55 -7.57
C TRP A 220 34.61 17.06 -6.21
N ASP A 221 35.77 17.55 -5.74
CA ASP A 221 36.33 17.17 -4.44
C ASP A 221 35.41 17.56 -3.29
N LYS A 222 34.86 18.78 -3.30
CA LYS A 222 33.92 19.25 -2.28
C LYS A 222 32.61 18.48 -2.32
N ALA A 223 32.10 18.20 -3.52
CA ALA A 223 30.89 17.41 -3.69
C ALA A 223 31.08 15.97 -3.17
N ALA A 224 32.27 15.37 -3.40
CA ALA A 224 32.63 14.06 -2.89
C ALA A 224 32.73 14.03 -1.36
N GLU A 225 33.32 15.06 -0.73
CA GLU A 225 33.39 15.19 0.74
C GLU A 225 32.00 15.20 1.38
N ASP A 226 31.06 15.93 0.77
CA ASP A 226 29.68 15.99 1.23
C ASP A 226 28.93 14.67 1.06
N MET A 227 29.13 13.99 -0.08
CA MET A 227 28.57 12.65 -0.28
C MET A 227 29.15 11.64 0.72
N ASP A 228 30.44 11.71 1.03
CA ASP A 228 31.05 10.87 2.05
C ASP A 228 30.45 11.12 3.43
N ALA A 229 30.14 12.38 3.77
CA ALA A 229 29.44 12.71 5.00
C ALA A 229 28.01 12.15 5.01
N ALA A 230 27.26 12.30 3.92
CA ALA A 230 25.91 11.75 3.78
C ALA A 230 25.89 10.22 3.90
N ILE A 231 26.81 9.52 3.24
CA ILE A 231 26.95 8.06 3.30
C ILE A 231 27.30 7.58 4.71
N ARG A 232 28.14 8.31 5.46
CA ARG A 232 28.43 7.96 6.86
C ARG A 232 27.18 8.04 7.75
N LEU A 233 26.23 8.92 7.44
CA LEU A 233 24.99 9.06 8.19
C LEU A 233 23.98 7.96 7.83
N ARG A 234 23.92 7.55 6.56
CA ARG A 234 22.95 6.57 6.03
C ARG A 234 23.62 5.57 5.06
N PRO A 235 24.49 4.67 5.56
CA PRO A 235 25.25 3.76 4.71
C PRO A 235 24.40 2.69 4.01
N GLU A 236 23.15 2.51 4.41
CA GLU A 236 22.21 1.54 3.85
C GLU A 236 21.44 2.06 2.62
N VAL A 237 21.55 3.34 2.28
CA VAL A 237 20.80 3.96 1.17
C VAL A 237 21.60 3.83 -0.13
N ALA A 238 21.15 2.95 -1.03
CA ALA A 238 21.81 2.68 -2.32
C ALA A 238 22.02 3.94 -3.18
N ASP A 239 21.03 4.84 -3.20
CA ASP A 239 21.03 6.04 -4.04
C ASP A 239 22.16 7.02 -3.72
N LEU A 240 22.64 7.04 -2.46
CA LEU A 240 23.80 7.86 -2.09
C LEU A 240 25.08 7.42 -2.80
N TYR A 241 25.23 6.11 -3.00
CA TYR A 241 26.35 5.56 -3.76
C TYR A 241 26.21 5.85 -5.25
N VAL A 242 24.99 5.82 -5.80
CA VAL A 242 24.75 6.23 -7.19
C VAL A 242 25.16 7.69 -7.41
N ASN A 243 24.78 8.59 -6.50
CA ASN A 243 25.13 10.01 -6.58
C ASN A 243 26.63 10.25 -6.41
N ARG A 244 27.30 9.55 -5.49
CA ARG A 244 28.77 9.64 -5.36
C ARG A 244 29.49 9.04 -6.58
N ALA A 245 28.98 7.95 -7.14
CA ALA A 245 29.54 7.33 -8.34
C ALA A 245 29.48 8.30 -9.53
N PHE A 246 28.40 9.06 -9.67
CA PHE A 246 28.29 10.12 -10.66
C PHE A 246 29.38 11.19 -10.48
N ILE A 247 29.61 11.66 -9.25
CA ILE A 247 30.66 12.65 -8.96
C ILE A 247 32.04 12.08 -9.31
N ARG A 248 32.32 10.84 -8.89
CA ARG A 248 33.59 10.16 -9.16
C ARG A 248 33.84 9.94 -10.65
N TYR A 249 32.80 9.56 -11.39
CA TYR A 249 32.89 9.43 -12.85
C TYR A 249 33.31 10.75 -13.49
N ASN A 250 32.69 11.87 -13.09
CA ASN A 250 33.01 13.19 -13.65
C ASN A 250 34.36 13.76 -13.15
N SER A 251 34.94 13.17 -12.11
CA SER A 251 36.30 13.45 -11.64
C SER A 251 37.34 12.43 -12.14
N ASP A 252 37.02 11.67 -13.19
CA ASP A 252 37.85 10.62 -13.81
C ASP A 252 38.22 9.42 -12.90
N ASP A 253 37.53 9.25 -11.76
CA ASP A 253 37.65 8.08 -10.89
C ASP A 253 36.66 6.98 -11.30
N PHE A 254 36.90 6.40 -12.47
CA PHE A 254 36.06 5.32 -13.02
C PHE A 254 36.05 4.06 -12.15
N PHE A 255 37.16 3.77 -11.45
CA PHE A 255 37.25 2.61 -10.55
C PHE A 255 36.40 2.81 -9.29
N GLY A 256 36.47 3.98 -8.67
CA GLY A 256 35.62 4.34 -7.54
C GLY A 256 34.14 4.42 -7.92
N ALA A 257 33.82 4.95 -9.11
CA ALA A 257 32.45 4.96 -9.63
C ALA A 257 31.90 3.54 -9.84
N MET A 258 32.69 2.65 -10.47
CA MET A 258 32.30 1.25 -10.66
C MET A 258 32.10 0.52 -9.33
N SER A 259 32.96 0.79 -8.34
CA SER A 259 32.83 0.22 -6.99
C SER A 259 31.53 0.66 -6.32
N ASP A 260 31.19 1.95 -6.42
CA ASP A 260 29.97 2.49 -5.83
C ASP A 260 28.71 1.93 -6.51
N TYR A 261 28.69 1.81 -7.84
CA TYR A 261 27.58 1.16 -8.53
C TYR A 261 27.42 -0.31 -8.15
N ASN A 262 28.53 -1.06 -8.01
CA ASN A 262 28.47 -2.44 -7.53
C ASN A 262 27.85 -2.51 -6.13
N TYR A 263 28.29 -1.65 -5.22
CA TYR A 263 27.78 -1.64 -3.85
C TYR A 263 26.31 -1.20 -3.77
N ALA A 264 25.90 -0.20 -4.57
CA ALA A 264 24.50 0.21 -4.67
C ALA A 264 23.59 -0.96 -5.09
N ILE A 265 24.05 -1.80 -6.02
CA ILE A 265 23.32 -2.99 -6.50
C ILE A 265 23.35 -4.15 -5.50
N GLU A 266 24.40 -4.25 -4.67
CA GLU A 266 24.42 -5.17 -3.54
C GLU A 266 23.39 -4.80 -2.48
N LEU A 267 23.20 -3.50 -2.21
CA LEU A 267 22.19 -2.99 -1.29
C LEU A 267 20.77 -3.12 -1.85
N ASP A 268 20.57 -2.71 -3.10
CA ASP A 268 19.31 -2.81 -3.82
C ASP A 268 19.51 -3.41 -5.22
N PRO A 269 19.31 -4.73 -5.38
CA PRO A 269 19.45 -5.41 -6.66
C PRO A 269 18.51 -4.92 -7.76
N LYS A 270 17.47 -4.15 -7.42
CA LYS A 270 16.48 -3.61 -8.37
C LYS A 270 16.64 -2.11 -8.60
N ASN A 271 17.73 -1.50 -8.12
CA ASN A 271 18.00 -0.08 -8.36
C ASN A 271 18.27 0.16 -9.86
N THR A 272 17.28 0.68 -10.58
CA THR A 272 17.34 0.85 -12.04
C THR A 272 18.39 1.88 -12.45
N SER A 273 18.55 2.96 -11.68
CA SER A 273 19.58 3.99 -11.91
C SER A 273 20.99 3.41 -11.77
N ALA A 274 21.26 2.63 -10.73
CA ALA A 274 22.57 2.00 -10.53
C ALA A 274 22.90 1.00 -11.66
N LEU A 275 21.94 0.14 -12.03
CA LEU A 275 22.09 -0.82 -13.14
C LEU A 275 22.35 -0.10 -14.46
N PHE A 276 21.54 0.90 -14.78
CA PHE A 276 21.66 1.66 -16.02
C PHE A 276 23.00 2.40 -16.12
N ASN A 277 23.40 3.11 -15.07
CA ASN A 277 24.67 3.83 -15.03
C ASN A 277 25.89 2.92 -15.10
N ARG A 278 25.84 1.79 -14.39
CA ARG A 278 26.91 0.79 -14.45
C ARG A 278 27.03 0.19 -15.84
N ALA A 279 25.91 -0.04 -16.52
CA ALA A 279 25.91 -0.49 -17.90
C ALA A 279 26.58 0.53 -18.83
N LEU A 280 26.26 1.82 -18.71
CA LEU A 280 26.93 2.87 -19.49
C LEU A 280 28.45 2.88 -19.24
N LEU A 281 28.87 2.84 -17.97
CA LEU A 281 30.29 2.78 -17.64
C LEU A 281 30.97 1.51 -18.19
N ARG A 282 30.29 0.36 -18.14
CA ARG A 282 30.76 -0.91 -18.73
C ARG A 282 30.88 -0.80 -20.26
N TYR A 283 29.93 -0.15 -20.91
CA TYR A 283 29.95 0.09 -22.34
C TYR A 283 31.18 0.94 -22.74
N GLU A 284 31.50 1.98 -21.98
CA GLU A 284 32.68 2.82 -22.21
C GLU A 284 34.00 2.05 -22.07
N VAL A 285 34.12 1.19 -21.04
CA VAL A 285 35.30 0.33 -20.87
C VAL A 285 35.27 -0.94 -21.74
N LYS A 286 34.34 -1.02 -22.71
CA LYS A 286 34.17 -2.12 -23.67
C LYS A 286 33.87 -3.49 -23.05
N ASP A 287 33.27 -3.50 -21.87
CA ASP A 287 32.73 -4.68 -21.21
C ASP A 287 31.29 -4.95 -21.68
N LEU A 288 31.16 -5.17 -22.99
CA LEU A 288 29.87 -5.18 -23.68
C LEU A 288 28.91 -6.25 -23.14
N ALA A 289 29.41 -7.45 -22.82
CA ALA A 289 28.58 -8.56 -22.34
C ALA A 289 27.91 -8.26 -20.99
N ARG A 290 28.65 -7.65 -20.06
CA ARG A 290 28.13 -7.27 -18.75
C ARG A 290 27.30 -5.98 -18.81
N SER A 291 27.58 -5.10 -19.78
CA SER A 291 26.72 -3.95 -20.08
C SER A 291 25.33 -4.40 -20.57
N GLU A 292 25.27 -5.35 -21.51
CA GLU A 292 24.01 -5.89 -22.02
C GLU A 292 23.19 -6.57 -20.91
N ALA A 293 23.86 -7.29 -20.01
CA ALA A 293 23.21 -7.95 -18.88
C ALA A 293 22.54 -6.93 -17.93
N ASP A 294 23.25 -5.87 -17.56
CA ASP A 294 22.71 -4.80 -16.72
C ASP A 294 21.53 -4.08 -17.40
N MET A 295 21.64 -3.74 -18.70
CA MET A 295 20.52 -3.13 -19.46
C MET A 295 19.32 -4.08 -19.56
N THR A 296 19.55 -5.38 -19.64
CA THR A 296 18.48 -6.38 -19.65
C THR A 296 17.79 -6.44 -18.29
N ALA A 297 18.53 -6.39 -17.19
CA ALA A 297 17.94 -6.30 -15.85
C ALA A 297 17.09 -5.04 -15.67
N VAL A 298 17.51 -3.89 -16.21
CA VAL A 298 16.66 -2.67 -16.23
C VAL A 298 15.36 -2.92 -16.98
N LEU A 299 15.40 -3.57 -18.15
CA LEU A 299 14.21 -3.86 -18.96
C LEU A 299 13.31 -4.96 -18.38
N GLU A 300 13.83 -5.82 -17.51
CA GLU A 300 13.00 -6.76 -16.74
C GLU A 300 12.16 -6.04 -15.67
N ILE A 301 12.70 -4.95 -15.11
CA ILE A 301 12.01 -4.11 -14.11
C ILE A 301 11.08 -3.11 -14.81
N GLU A 302 11.56 -2.46 -15.86
CA GLU A 302 10.87 -1.44 -16.64
C GLU A 302 10.87 -1.79 -18.14
N PRO A 303 9.96 -2.66 -18.62
CA PRO A 303 9.96 -3.12 -20.01
C PRO A 303 9.77 -2.01 -21.05
N ALA A 304 9.23 -0.86 -20.62
CA ALA A 304 9.00 0.31 -21.47
C ALA A 304 10.12 1.37 -21.35
N ASN A 305 11.20 1.08 -20.61
CA ASN A 305 12.32 2.01 -20.44
C ASN A 305 13.06 2.20 -21.77
N PHE A 306 12.81 3.36 -22.38
CA PHE A 306 13.35 3.71 -23.68
C PHE A 306 14.89 3.80 -23.67
N HIS A 307 15.48 4.34 -22.60
CA HIS A 307 16.93 4.54 -22.48
C HIS A 307 17.67 3.22 -22.44
N ALA A 308 17.19 2.27 -21.62
CA ALA A 308 17.78 0.95 -21.53
C ALA A 308 17.61 0.17 -22.84
N LEU A 309 16.46 0.31 -23.52
CA LEU A 309 16.20 -0.37 -24.79
C LEU A 309 17.11 0.13 -25.91
N TYR A 310 17.26 1.45 -26.05
CA TYR A 310 18.13 2.04 -27.06
C TYR A 310 19.60 1.71 -26.81
N ASN A 311 20.09 1.89 -25.57
CA ASN A 311 21.47 1.59 -25.23
C ASN A 311 21.79 0.10 -25.32
N ARG A 312 20.87 -0.81 -24.96
CA ARG A 312 21.06 -2.25 -25.19
C ARG A 312 21.18 -2.57 -26.69
N GLY A 313 20.36 -1.94 -27.52
CA GLY A 313 20.45 -2.05 -28.98
C GLY A 313 21.84 -1.64 -29.50
N LEU A 314 22.39 -0.53 -29.01
CA LEU A 314 23.75 -0.08 -29.36
C LEU A 314 24.84 -1.06 -28.88
N VAL A 315 24.74 -1.53 -27.64
CA VAL A 315 25.67 -2.54 -27.09
C VAL A 315 25.65 -3.81 -27.96
N ARG A 316 24.46 -4.26 -28.38
CA ARG A 316 24.27 -5.44 -29.24
C ARG A 316 24.80 -5.23 -30.65
N LEU A 317 24.62 -4.04 -31.22
CA LEU A 317 25.24 -3.67 -32.51
C LEU A 317 26.76 -3.85 -32.45
N GLU A 318 27.39 -3.34 -31.39
CA GLU A 318 28.84 -3.41 -31.24
C GLU A 318 29.35 -4.82 -30.95
N GLN A 319 28.49 -5.71 -30.43
CA GLN A 319 28.76 -7.14 -30.30
C GLN A 319 28.49 -7.96 -31.56
N ASP A 320 28.15 -7.34 -32.69
CA ASP A 320 27.69 -7.99 -33.92
C ASP A 320 26.38 -8.79 -33.79
N LYS A 321 25.61 -8.59 -32.71
CA LYS A 321 24.27 -9.18 -32.49
C LYS A 321 23.19 -8.40 -33.21
N ASN A 322 23.40 -8.19 -34.51
CA ASN A 322 22.61 -7.26 -35.34
C ASN A 322 21.10 -7.59 -35.37
N ARG A 323 20.72 -8.86 -35.32
CA ARG A 323 19.29 -9.26 -35.30
C ARG A 323 18.59 -8.92 -33.98
N GLU A 324 19.29 -9.07 -32.86
CA GLU A 324 18.74 -8.73 -31.54
C GLU A 324 18.66 -7.21 -31.35
N ALA A 325 19.66 -6.48 -31.85
CA ALA A 325 19.64 -5.02 -31.89
C ALA A 325 18.46 -4.49 -32.72
N LEU A 326 18.19 -5.07 -33.89
CA LEU A 326 17.02 -4.71 -34.71
C LEU A 326 15.71 -4.88 -33.95
N ALA A 327 15.54 -5.94 -33.16
CA ALA A 327 14.33 -6.14 -32.37
C ALA A 327 14.11 -5.03 -31.32
N ASP A 328 15.19 -4.61 -30.63
CA ASP A 328 15.14 -3.50 -29.67
C ASP A 328 14.77 -2.17 -30.36
N PHE A 329 15.36 -1.91 -31.53
CA PHE A 329 15.09 -0.71 -32.33
C PHE A 329 13.71 -0.69 -33.00
N GLU A 330 13.20 -1.84 -33.43
CA GLU A 330 11.83 -1.97 -33.97
C GLU A 330 10.79 -1.67 -32.89
N ALA A 331 11.00 -2.14 -31.66
CA ALA A 331 10.14 -1.81 -30.53
C ALA A 331 10.11 -0.29 -30.26
N ILE A 332 11.25 0.40 -30.41
CA ILE A 332 11.34 1.86 -30.31
C ILE A 332 10.57 2.55 -31.44
N SER A 333 10.88 2.23 -32.71
CA SER A 333 10.30 2.91 -33.88
C SER A 333 8.77 2.72 -33.99
N LYS A 334 8.24 1.61 -33.48
CA LYS A 334 6.78 1.38 -33.39
C LYS A 334 6.10 2.38 -32.44
N LYS A 335 6.76 2.76 -31.36
CA LYS A 335 6.25 3.70 -30.36
C LYS A 335 6.57 5.15 -30.70
N TYR A 336 7.74 5.40 -31.28
CA TYR A 336 8.27 6.71 -31.64
C TYR A 336 8.69 6.74 -33.12
N PRO A 337 7.73 6.76 -34.06
CA PRO A 337 7.99 6.67 -35.50
C PRO A 337 8.74 7.88 -36.08
N ARG A 338 8.88 8.97 -35.33
CA ARG A 338 9.66 10.15 -35.74
C ARG A 338 10.94 10.32 -34.93
N PHE A 339 11.34 9.31 -34.16
CA PHE A 339 12.64 9.30 -33.48
C PHE A 339 13.72 8.83 -34.48
N TYR A 340 14.23 9.76 -35.29
CA TYR A 340 15.14 9.43 -36.39
C TYR A 340 16.42 8.66 -36.03
N PRO A 341 17.04 8.77 -34.83
CA PRO A 341 18.30 8.07 -34.53
C PRO A 341 18.16 6.55 -34.58
N VAL A 342 16.97 6.03 -34.25
CA VAL A 342 16.71 4.58 -34.33
C VAL A 342 16.84 4.07 -35.77
N TYR A 343 16.44 4.86 -36.76
CA TYR A 343 16.52 4.44 -38.16
C TYR A 343 17.95 4.41 -38.67
N TYR A 344 18.83 5.31 -38.18
CA TYR A 344 20.27 5.20 -38.46
C TYR A 344 20.87 3.95 -37.81
N ALA A 345 20.52 3.66 -36.55
CA ALA A 345 20.99 2.45 -35.87
C ALA A 345 20.49 1.15 -36.55
N MET A 346 19.23 1.13 -37.01
CA MET A 346 18.69 0.02 -37.82
C MET A 346 19.40 -0.08 -39.17
N ALA A 347 19.70 1.03 -39.83
CA ALA A 347 20.42 1.04 -41.10
C ALA A 347 21.83 0.44 -40.94
N GLU A 348 22.50 0.75 -39.85
CA GLU A 348 23.78 0.14 -39.49
C GLU A 348 23.66 -1.37 -39.23
N ALA A 349 22.65 -1.80 -38.48
CA ALA A 349 22.39 -3.23 -38.24
C ALA A 349 22.17 -4.00 -39.56
N HIS A 350 21.36 -3.44 -40.48
CA HIS A 350 21.11 -4.03 -41.80
C HIS A 350 22.36 -4.04 -42.67
N ARG A 351 23.21 -3.00 -42.60
CA ARG A 351 24.49 -2.94 -43.29
C ARG A 351 25.41 -4.06 -42.82
N ASN A 352 25.51 -4.30 -41.51
CA ASN A 352 26.31 -5.37 -40.92
C ASN A 352 25.78 -6.77 -41.32
N LEU A 353 24.47 -6.90 -41.54
CA LEU A 353 23.84 -8.13 -42.07
C LEU A 353 23.98 -8.28 -43.60
N GLY A 354 24.58 -7.31 -44.30
CA GLY A 354 24.73 -7.31 -45.75
C GLY A 354 23.49 -6.88 -46.54
N ASP A 355 22.42 -6.45 -45.87
CA ASP A 355 21.20 -5.94 -46.50
C ASP A 355 21.31 -4.44 -46.80
N MET A 356 22.11 -4.13 -47.83
CA MET A 356 22.35 -2.75 -48.26
C MET A 356 21.10 -2.02 -48.74
N ARG A 357 20.09 -2.76 -49.21
CA ARG A 357 18.84 -2.17 -49.71
C ARG A 357 18.02 -1.61 -48.56
N SER A 358 17.77 -2.42 -47.53
CA SER A 358 17.03 -1.98 -46.35
C SER A 358 17.80 -0.90 -45.58
N ALA A 359 19.13 -1.04 -45.47
CA ALA A 359 19.98 -0.03 -44.85
C ALA A 359 19.85 1.35 -45.54
N MET A 360 19.87 1.38 -46.87
CA MET A 360 19.73 2.62 -47.64
C MET A 360 18.32 3.21 -47.52
N GLN A 361 17.27 2.39 -47.50
CA GLN A 361 15.90 2.86 -47.31
C GLN A 361 15.70 3.52 -45.93
N LEU A 362 16.21 2.89 -44.87
CA LEU A 362 16.12 3.40 -43.50
C LEU A 362 16.93 4.70 -43.33
N ALA A 363 18.13 4.77 -43.90
CA ALA A 363 18.93 6.00 -43.88
C ALA A 363 18.24 7.16 -44.62
N PHE A 364 17.67 6.92 -45.81
CA PHE A 364 16.90 7.95 -46.51
C PHE A 364 15.65 8.38 -45.75
N HIS A 365 14.99 7.45 -45.05
CA HIS A 365 13.84 7.78 -44.22
C HIS A 365 14.26 8.69 -43.05
N ALA A 366 15.37 8.38 -42.37
CA ALA A 366 15.93 9.22 -41.32
C ALA A 366 16.28 10.63 -41.84
N ASP A 367 16.96 10.72 -42.99
CA ASP A 367 17.32 11.99 -43.62
C ASP A 367 16.08 12.83 -43.98
N ASP A 368 15.00 12.20 -44.46
CA ASP A 368 13.76 12.90 -44.78
C ASP A 368 13.06 13.45 -43.53
N LEU A 369 13.04 12.68 -42.43
CA LEU A 369 12.52 13.15 -41.13
C LEU A 369 13.27 14.40 -40.66
N VAL A 370 14.61 14.35 -40.63
CA VAL A 370 15.46 15.48 -40.22
C VAL A 370 15.27 16.67 -41.15
N LYS A 371 15.27 16.45 -42.47
CA LYS A 371 15.11 17.52 -43.46
C LYS A 371 13.74 18.21 -43.36
N ASN A 372 12.68 17.46 -43.08
CA ASN A 372 11.33 18.01 -42.94
C ASN A 372 11.15 18.76 -41.62
N TYR A 373 11.80 18.31 -40.55
CA TYR A 373 11.89 19.03 -39.28
C TYR A 373 12.64 20.36 -39.46
N VAL A 374 13.86 20.34 -39.98
CA VAL A 374 14.69 21.56 -40.18
C VAL A 374 13.99 22.62 -41.04
N LYS A 375 13.20 22.20 -42.03
CA LYS A 375 12.42 23.12 -42.87
C LYS A 375 11.27 23.80 -42.13
N ASN A 376 10.62 23.10 -41.20
CA ASN A 376 9.49 23.61 -40.44
C ASN A 376 9.26 22.74 -39.17
N PRO A 377 9.90 23.10 -38.04
CA PRO A 377 9.83 22.33 -36.79
C PRO A 377 8.41 22.23 -36.21
N GLU A 378 7.64 23.31 -36.28
CA GLU A 378 6.27 23.37 -35.77
C GLU A 378 5.33 22.41 -36.53
N LYS A 379 5.50 22.32 -37.85
CA LYS A 379 4.67 21.48 -38.72
C LYS A 379 5.09 20.01 -38.71
N ASN A 380 6.37 19.73 -38.53
CA ASN A 380 6.93 18.37 -38.57
C ASN A 380 7.72 18.05 -37.29
N PRO A 381 7.10 18.11 -36.09
CA PRO A 381 7.84 17.88 -34.86
C PRO A 381 8.36 16.43 -34.83
N LEU A 382 9.61 16.25 -34.42
CA LEU A 382 10.16 14.93 -34.15
C LEU A 382 9.63 14.40 -32.83
N ASP A 383 9.60 13.07 -32.70
CA ASP A 383 9.24 12.48 -31.42
C ASP A 383 10.37 12.75 -30.44
N ARG A 384 9.98 13.31 -29.29
CA ARG A 384 10.83 13.44 -28.11
C ARG A 384 10.29 12.44 -27.11
N PRO A 385 10.73 11.16 -27.16
CA PRO A 385 10.38 10.18 -26.14
C PRO A 385 10.50 10.85 -24.79
N ALA A 386 9.48 10.69 -23.94
CA ALA A 386 9.58 11.19 -22.58
C ALA A 386 10.86 10.60 -22.00
N ILE A 387 11.84 11.47 -21.75
CA ILE A 387 12.95 11.16 -20.86
C ILE A 387 12.22 10.90 -19.56
N ALA A 388 12.03 9.64 -19.19
CA ALA A 388 11.56 9.33 -17.85
C ALA A 388 12.66 9.90 -16.97
N ALA A 389 12.39 11.09 -16.43
CA ALA A 389 13.30 11.78 -15.56
C ALA A 389 13.48 10.85 -14.36
N ALA A 390 14.58 10.11 -14.36
CA ALA A 390 15.24 9.93 -13.10
C ALA A 390 15.74 11.33 -12.74
N GLU A 391 15.13 11.89 -11.71
CA GLU A 391 15.37 13.22 -11.19
C GLU A 391 16.87 13.40 -10.85
N SER A 392 17.66 13.87 -11.80
CA SER A 392 18.15 15.25 -11.75
C SER A 392 18.65 15.69 -13.13
N ASN A 393 17.92 16.64 -13.71
CA ASN A 393 18.48 17.66 -14.59
C ASN A 393 17.73 18.92 -14.17
N ASP A 394 18.12 19.42 -13.01
CA ASP A 394 17.51 20.57 -12.35
C ASP A 394 17.94 21.84 -13.10
N ARG A 395 17.37 22.00 -14.30
CA ARG A 395 17.37 23.20 -15.13
C ARG A 395 16.23 24.09 -14.67
N ASN A 396 16.59 25.10 -13.90
CA ASN A 396 16.00 26.43 -14.08
C ASN A 396 16.52 26.98 -15.42
N ASP A 397 16.01 26.48 -16.55
CA ASP A 397 16.15 27.14 -17.86
C ASP A 397 14.73 27.51 -18.32
N HIS A 398 14.20 28.58 -17.74
CA HIS A 398 13.21 29.42 -18.41
C HIS A 398 13.96 30.55 -19.12
N ALA A 399 14.50 30.21 -20.28
CA ALA A 399 14.72 31.13 -21.38
C ALA A 399 14.48 30.33 -22.67
N ASP A 400 13.78 30.94 -23.63
CA ASP A 400 13.45 30.40 -24.95
C ASP A 400 14.71 29.99 -25.75
N HIS A 401 15.33 28.88 -25.37
CA HIS A 401 16.30 28.16 -26.18
C HIS A 401 15.62 26.90 -26.70
N GLU A 402 15.29 26.91 -27.99
CA GLU A 402 14.98 25.68 -28.72
C GLU A 402 16.19 24.73 -28.56
N GLU A 403 16.07 23.73 -27.68
CA GLU A 403 17.12 22.72 -27.47
C GLU A 403 17.53 22.12 -28.82
N SER A 404 18.83 22.14 -29.12
CA SER A 404 19.33 21.55 -30.36
C SER A 404 19.21 20.02 -30.33
N GLU A 405 19.01 19.40 -31.49
CA GLU A 405 18.94 17.92 -31.61
C GLU A 405 20.20 17.23 -31.07
N ILE A 406 21.35 17.91 -31.14
CA ILE A 406 22.64 17.46 -30.58
C ILE A 406 22.58 17.45 -29.04
N GLU A 407 21.96 18.45 -28.42
CA GLU A 407 21.78 18.48 -26.96
C GLU A 407 20.79 17.41 -26.46
N VAL A 408 19.77 17.08 -27.24
CA VAL A 408 18.89 15.94 -26.95
C VAL A 408 19.67 14.63 -27.08
N MET A 409 20.56 14.52 -28.08
CA MET A 409 21.41 13.36 -28.31
C MET A 409 22.40 13.11 -27.16
N ASP A 410 23.04 14.17 -26.66
CA ASP A 410 23.99 14.12 -25.56
C ASP A 410 23.37 13.67 -24.24
N LYS A 411 22.06 13.84 -24.04
CA LYS A 411 21.36 13.38 -22.83
C LYS A 411 21.20 11.86 -22.78
N PHE A 412 21.21 11.14 -23.91
CA PHE A 412 20.96 9.69 -23.93
C PHE A 412 22.12 8.84 -23.39
N ASN A 413 23.34 9.39 -23.44
CA ASN A 413 24.57 8.72 -23.02
C ASN A 413 25.08 9.22 -21.66
N ARG A 414 24.31 10.05 -20.95
CA ARG A 414 24.71 10.59 -19.64
C ARG A 414 24.26 9.68 -18.52
N LEU A 415 25.10 9.64 -17.50
CA LEU A 415 24.77 9.04 -16.22
C LEU A 415 23.60 9.79 -15.58
N VAL A 416 22.78 9.01 -14.88
CA VAL A 416 21.59 9.45 -14.15
C VAL A 416 21.93 9.63 -12.68
N THR A 417 21.45 10.70 -12.07
CA THR A 417 21.53 10.87 -10.61
C THR A 417 20.17 10.60 -9.99
N VAL A 418 20.15 10.25 -8.71
CA VAL A 418 18.92 10.09 -7.94
C VAL A 418 18.65 11.36 -7.14
N SER A 419 17.38 11.64 -6.86
CA SER A 419 16.94 12.89 -6.25
C SER A 419 17.66 13.20 -4.93
N ASP A 420 17.94 14.49 -4.72
CA ASP A 420 18.63 15.02 -3.52
C ASP A 420 17.80 14.88 -2.23
N ALA A 421 16.59 14.33 -2.31
CA ALA A 421 15.70 14.10 -1.18
C ALA A 421 15.80 12.63 -0.76
N VAL A 422 16.68 12.36 0.21
CA VAL A 422 16.52 11.12 0.98
C VAL A 422 15.24 11.29 1.79
N GLU A 423 14.15 10.67 1.33
CA GLU A 423 13.01 10.43 2.20
C GLU A 423 13.56 9.76 3.45
N THR A 424 13.35 10.38 4.61
CA THR A 424 13.79 9.84 5.89
C THR A 424 12.95 8.59 6.21
N GLN A 425 13.23 7.49 5.52
CA GLN A 425 12.64 6.19 5.80
C GLN A 425 13.35 5.64 7.03
N LEU A 426 12.67 5.74 8.16
CA LEU A 426 13.01 5.05 9.38
C LEU A 426 12.49 3.61 9.26
N SER A 427 13.39 2.71 8.85
CA SER A 427 13.14 1.27 8.84
C SER A 427 13.46 0.70 10.23
N TYR A 428 12.46 0.15 10.93
CA TYR A 428 12.65 -0.65 12.13
C TYR A 428 11.79 -1.91 12.08
N ASN A 429 12.40 -3.02 12.48
CA ASN A 429 11.95 -4.37 12.19
C ASN A 429 11.41 -5.04 13.46
N GLU A 430 10.09 -5.03 13.69
CA GLU A 430 9.41 -5.94 14.62
C GLU A 430 7.96 -6.23 14.18
N LYS A 431 7.45 -7.43 14.50
CA LYS A 431 6.37 -8.14 13.80
C LYS A 431 5.01 -7.43 13.59
N ILE A 432 4.60 -6.37 14.29
CA ILE A 432 3.37 -5.57 14.00
C ILE A 432 3.58 -4.05 14.28
N LYS A 433 4.77 -3.63 14.70
CA LYS A 433 5.07 -2.30 15.22
C LYS A 433 5.75 -1.41 14.16
N GLY A 434 5.53 -0.09 14.21
CA GLY A 434 6.13 0.88 13.30
C GLY A 434 5.41 1.02 11.96
N ARG A 435 6.16 1.41 10.93
CA ARG A 435 5.67 1.66 9.56
C ARG A 435 5.31 0.35 8.83
N VAL A 436 4.13 -0.20 9.11
CA VAL A 436 3.68 -1.47 8.50
C VAL A 436 3.53 -1.38 6.97
N GLN A 437 3.31 -0.17 6.45
CA GLN A 437 3.16 0.10 5.01
C GLN A 437 4.41 -0.18 4.18
N ASP A 438 5.59 -0.19 4.81
CA ASP A 438 6.87 -0.43 4.14
C ASP A 438 7.12 -1.92 3.88
N ARG A 439 6.22 -2.80 4.35
CA ARG A 439 6.38 -4.25 4.21
C ARG A 439 5.90 -4.73 2.85
N ASN A 440 6.70 -5.59 2.23
CA ASN A 440 6.28 -6.25 1.00
C ASN A 440 5.24 -7.34 1.30
N VAL A 441 3.97 -7.04 1.06
CA VAL A 441 2.84 -7.98 1.22
C VAL A 441 2.20 -8.23 -0.15
N GLN A 442 1.85 -9.49 -0.42
CA GLN A 442 1.10 -9.87 -1.60
C GLN A 442 -0.34 -9.35 -1.47
N VAL A 443 -0.83 -8.70 -2.53
CA VAL A 443 -2.17 -8.12 -2.55
C VAL A 443 -3.16 -9.21 -2.96
N GLU A 444 -3.77 -9.83 -1.96
CA GLU A 444 -4.85 -10.80 -2.13
C GLU A 444 -6.08 -10.33 -1.36
N LEU A 445 -7.27 -10.82 -1.73
CA LEU A 445 -8.47 -10.56 -0.96
C LEU A 445 -8.36 -11.20 0.42
N GLU A 446 -8.96 -10.55 1.44
CA GLU A 446 -9.23 -11.21 2.71
C GLU A 446 -10.14 -12.42 2.46
N PRO A 447 -9.79 -13.60 3.00
CA PRO A 447 -10.38 -14.85 2.57
C PRO A 447 -11.79 -15.03 3.14
N ILE A 448 -12.59 -15.81 2.42
CA ILE A 448 -13.97 -16.17 2.81
C ILE A 448 -14.03 -16.84 4.18
N TYR A 449 -15.13 -16.68 4.90
CA TYR A 449 -15.33 -17.27 6.22
C TYR A 449 -15.89 -18.69 6.13
N ALA A 450 -15.32 -19.60 6.92
CA ALA A 450 -15.65 -21.00 6.98
C ALA A 450 -15.97 -21.44 8.41
N LEU A 451 -16.89 -22.40 8.55
CA LEU A 451 -17.14 -23.08 9.81
C LEU A 451 -16.02 -24.09 10.10
N THR A 452 -15.53 -24.08 11.32
CA THR A 452 -14.44 -24.95 11.79
C THR A 452 -14.70 -25.43 13.22
N LEU A 453 -13.88 -26.37 13.71
CA LEU A 453 -13.93 -26.88 15.09
C LEU A 453 -12.73 -26.43 15.94
N SER A 454 -11.88 -25.56 15.39
CA SER A 454 -10.71 -24.98 16.05
C SER A 454 -10.69 -23.48 15.84
N GLU A 455 -10.32 -22.73 16.87
CA GLU A 455 -10.15 -21.29 16.76
C GLU A 455 -8.78 -20.97 16.13
N THR A 456 -8.74 -20.09 15.14
CA THR A 456 -7.49 -19.50 14.66
C THR A 456 -7.31 -18.15 15.37
N PRO A 457 -6.24 -17.93 16.14
CA PRO A 457 -6.03 -16.64 16.79
C PRO A 457 -5.80 -15.57 15.72
N LEU A 458 -6.69 -14.57 15.66
CA LEU A 458 -6.50 -13.36 14.86
C LEU A 458 -5.49 -12.46 15.58
N THR A 459 -4.49 -11.96 14.85
CA THR A 459 -3.33 -11.24 15.42
C THR A 459 -3.67 -9.90 16.08
N LEU A 460 -4.84 -9.30 15.77
CA LEU A 460 -5.25 -7.97 16.27
C LEU A 460 -6.70 -7.88 16.77
N LYS A 461 -7.56 -8.87 16.48
CA LYS A 461 -8.96 -8.89 16.96
C LYS A 461 -9.05 -9.74 18.22
N SER A 462 -9.52 -9.13 19.32
CA SER A 462 -9.69 -9.81 20.62
C SER A 462 -10.98 -10.63 20.73
N VAL A 463 -11.80 -10.70 19.68
CA VAL A 463 -13.11 -11.36 19.68
C VAL A 463 -13.22 -12.29 18.47
N SER A 464 -13.61 -13.54 18.70
CA SER A 464 -13.93 -14.52 17.66
C SER A 464 -15.10 -14.05 16.79
N ASN A 465 -15.13 -14.43 15.51
CA ASN A 465 -16.20 -14.00 14.61
C ASN A 465 -17.56 -14.54 15.09
N TYR A 466 -18.54 -13.63 15.20
CA TYR A 466 -19.80 -13.89 15.89
C TYR A 466 -21.00 -13.69 14.98
N PHE A 467 -21.96 -14.62 15.04
CA PHE A 467 -23.34 -14.35 14.66
C PHE A 467 -24.28 -15.19 15.52
N ARG A 468 -25.48 -14.64 15.78
CA ARG A 468 -26.43 -15.15 16.78
C ARG A 468 -26.72 -16.64 16.65
N ASP A 469 -27.04 -17.12 15.45
CA ASP A 469 -27.44 -18.52 15.25
C ASP A 469 -26.30 -19.50 15.62
N LEU A 470 -25.03 -19.12 15.39
CA LEU A 470 -23.87 -19.95 15.78
C LEU A 470 -23.66 -19.98 17.30
N ASP A 471 -23.85 -18.83 17.95
CA ASP A 471 -23.73 -18.70 19.39
C ASP A 471 -24.86 -19.47 20.11
N ASP A 472 -26.10 -19.30 19.64
CA ASP A 472 -27.25 -20.05 20.12
C ASP A 472 -26.99 -21.57 19.98
N LEU A 473 -26.31 -22.04 18.93
CA LEU A 473 -25.92 -23.46 18.79
C LEU A 473 -24.84 -23.87 19.79
N ASN A 474 -23.80 -23.07 19.96
CA ASN A 474 -22.69 -23.37 20.87
C ASN A 474 -23.14 -23.39 22.34
N GLN A 475 -24.03 -22.48 22.75
CA GLN A 475 -24.58 -22.39 24.11
C GLN A 475 -25.43 -23.58 24.52
N GLN A 476 -26.03 -24.29 23.55
CA GLN A 476 -26.85 -25.48 23.84
C GLN A 476 -25.99 -26.70 24.20
N HIS A 477 -24.67 -26.64 23.97
CA HIS A 477 -23.74 -27.73 24.26
C HIS A 477 -24.19 -29.09 23.70
N TYR A 478 -24.86 -29.09 22.54
CA TYR A 478 -25.33 -30.33 21.93
C TYR A 478 -24.18 -31.25 21.51
N ILE A 479 -23.06 -30.68 21.11
CA ILE A 479 -21.81 -31.40 20.82
C ILE A 479 -20.70 -30.94 21.78
N ALA A 480 -19.70 -31.79 21.98
CA ALA A 480 -18.61 -31.52 22.92
C ALA A 480 -17.64 -30.42 22.45
N LYS A 481 -17.56 -30.19 21.13
CA LYS A 481 -16.71 -29.15 20.53
C LYS A 481 -17.55 -27.92 20.18
N MET A 482 -16.96 -26.74 20.24
CA MET A 482 -17.60 -25.52 19.73
C MET A 482 -17.31 -25.34 18.24
N PHE A 483 -18.27 -24.78 17.52
CA PHE A 483 -18.07 -24.30 16.17
C PHE A 483 -17.47 -22.89 16.21
N TYR A 484 -16.48 -22.67 15.37
CA TYR A 484 -15.88 -21.36 15.13
C TYR A 484 -16.15 -20.94 13.69
N LEU A 485 -16.10 -19.64 13.45
CA LEU A 485 -16.14 -19.07 12.12
C LEU A 485 -14.79 -18.39 11.86
N ASN A 486 -13.98 -18.95 10.96
CA ASN A 486 -12.63 -18.46 10.70
C ASN A 486 -12.49 -17.97 9.27
N PRO A 487 -11.64 -16.97 9.01
CA PRO A 487 -11.27 -16.59 7.65
C PRO A 487 -10.39 -17.69 7.01
N GLY A 488 -10.72 -18.09 5.79
CA GLY A 488 -10.02 -19.08 4.98
C GLY A 488 -10.33 -20.54 5.29
N THR A 489 -9.68 -21.43 4.55
CA THR A 489 -9.58 -22.85 4.92
C THR A 489 -8.65 -22.99 6.13
N PRO A 490 -8.93 -23.91 7.07
CA PRO A 490 -8.03 -24.17 8.19
C PRO A 490 -6.58 -24.36 7.72
N ALA A 491 -5.62 -23.89 8.52
CA ALA A 491 -4.20 -24.14 8.30
C ALA A 491 -3.92 -25.64 8.11
N ALA A 492 -2.82 -25.98 7.44
CA ALA A 492 -2.36 -27.36 7.37
C ALA A 492 -2.25 -27.92 8.79
N PHE A 493 -3.06 -28.94 9.09
CA PHE A 493 -3.02 -29.63 10.37
C PHE A 493 -1.70 -30.38 10.51
N ASP A 494 -1.17 -30.44 11.73
CA ASP A 494 -0.14 -31.43 12.03
C ASP A 494 -0.73 -32.86 12.00
N GLU A 495 0.14 -33.86 12.03
CA GLU A 495 -0.29 -35.27 11.95
C GLU A 495 -1.24 -35.64 13.10
N ASN A 496 -1.03 -35.09 14.30
CA ASN A 496 -1.86 -35.34 15.48
C ASN A 496 -3.26 -34.74 15.34
N ASP A 497 -3.36 -33.53 14.79
CA ASP A 497 -4.62 -32.85 14.56
C ASP A 497 -5.44 -33.55 13.47
N ALA A 498 -4.78 -34.05 12.41
CA ALA A 498 -5.42 -34.89 11.40
C ALA A 498 -5.97 -36.18 12.03
N GLU A 499 -5.19 -36.90 12.83
CA GLU A 499 -5.65 -38.12 13.54
C GLU A 499 -6.86 -37.85 14.44
N ARG A 500 -6.85 -36.75 15.19
CA ARG A 500 -7.98 -36.34 16.04
C ARG A 500 -9.24 -36.06 15.24
N LEU A 501 -9.11 -35.41 14.08
CA LEU A 501 -10.24 -35.12 13.19
C LEU A 501 -10.79 -36.40 12.56
N PHE A 502 -9.93 -37.33 12.12
CA PHE A 502 -10.36 -38.64 11.61
C PHE A 502 -11.12 -39.42 12.68
N LYS A 503 -10.56 -39.57 13.87
CA LYS A 503 -11.21 -40.27 14.99
C LYS A 503 -12.56 -39.66 15.33
N TYR A 504 -12.64 -38.34 15.41
CA TYR A 504 -13.90 -37.64 15.68
C TYR A 504 -14.94 -37.84 14.56
N SER A 505 -14.49 -37.87 13.30
CA SER A 505 -15.36 -38.17 12.16
C SER A 505 -15.93 -39.59 12.23
N ASP A 506 -15.13 -40.58 12.64
CA ASP A 506 -15.57 -41.97 12.79
C ASP A 506 -16.57 -42.13 13.94
N GLU A 507 -16.33 -41.47 15.08
CA GLU A 507 -17.25 -41.44 16.22
C GLU A 507 -18.62 -40.86 15.82
N LEU A 508 -18.63 -39.75 15.08
CA LEU A 508 -19.87 -39.14 14.58
C LEU A 508 -20.57 -40.03 13.55
N LYS A 509 -19.82 -40.68 12.64
CA LYS A 509 -20.38 -41.64 11.67
C LYS A 509 -21.07 -42.81 12.38
N GLN A 510 -20.43 -43.38 13.41
CA GLN A 510 -21.02 -44.46 14.21
C GLN A 510 -22.28 -44.00 14.95
N LEU A 511 -22.25 -42.80 15.55
CA LEU A 511 -23.41 -42.22 16.23
C LEU A 511 -24.59 -42.04 15.27
N ILE A 512 -24.34 -41.48 14.09
CA ILE A 512 -25.36 -41.25 13.05
C ILE A 512 -25.91 -42.60 12.54
N ALA A 513 -25.04 -43.58 12.29
CA ALA A 513 -25.44 -44.91 11.83
C ALA A 513 -26.28 -45.67 12.88
N SER A 514 -26.10 -45.40 14.18
CA SER A 514 -26.89 -46.00 15.26
C SER A 514 -28.35 -45.50 15.33
N GLY A 515 -28.74 -44.55 14.47
CA GLY A 515 -30.07 -43.93 14.47
C GLY A 515 -30.30 -42.87 15.55
N LYS A 516 -29.28 -42.58 16.37
CA LYS A 516 -29.32 -41.57 17.45
C LYS A 516 -28.79 -40.20 17.02
N GLY A 517 -28.28 -40.07 15.79
CA GLY A 517 -27.70 -38.82 15.30
C GLY A 517 -28.74 -37.73 15.09
N ARG A 518 -28.49 -36.55 15.65
CA ARG A 518 -29.28 -35.33 15.45
C ARG A 518 -28.76 -34.54 14.23
N PRO A 519 -29.52 -33.58 13.71
CA PRO A 519 -29.04 -32.69 12.63
C PRO A 519 -27.72 -31.98 12.97
N ILE A 520 -27.53 -31.57 14.23
CA ILE A 520 -26.29 -30.94 14.70
C ILE A 520 -25.08 -31.88 14.66
N ASP A 521 -25.27 -33.19 14.87
CA ASP A 521 -24.19 -34.18 14.79
C ASP A 521 -23.77 -34.40 13.33
N ARG A 522 -24.74 -34.36 12.39
CA ARG A 522 -24.46 -34.36 10.95
C ARG A 522 -23.75 -33.08 10.50
N LEU A 523 -24.12 -31.91 11.04
CA LEU A 523 -23.40 -30.65 10.79
C LEU A 523 -21.95 -30.75 11.28
N ALA A 524 -21.73 -31.26 12.50
CA ALA A 524 -20.39 -31.47 13.05
C ALA A 524 -19.55 -32.41 12.18
N LEU A 525 -20.16 -33.49 11.69
CA LEU A 525 -19.50 -34.43 10.78
C LEU A 525 -19.14 -33.74 9.46
N ALA A 526 -20.06 -33.00 8.86
CA ALA A 526 -19.81 -32.29 7.61
C ALA A 526 -18.71 -31.23 7.72
N VAL A 527 -18.69 -30.45 8.82
CA VAL A 527 -17.59 -29.50 9.09
C VAL A 527 -16.27 -30.24 9.23
N THR A 528 -16.24 -31.35 9.97
CA THR A 528 -15.03 -32.20 10.11
C THR A 528 -14.56 -32.74 8.77
N LEU A 529 -15.46 -33.26 7.95
CA LEU A 529 -15.16 -33.78 6.61
C LEU A 529 -14.66 -32.68 5.67
N THR A 530 -15.21 -31.47 5.77
CA THR A 530 -14.74 -30.29 5.04
C THR A 530 -13.31 -29.94 5.43
N MET A 531 -12.98 -29.96 6.73
CA MET A 531 -11.61 -29.77 7.23
C MET A 531 -10.67 -30.86 6.71
N LEU A 532 -11.14 -32.11 6.60
CA LEU A 532 -10.43 -33.25 6.01
C LEU A 532 -10.42 -33.26 4.46
N LYS A 533 -10.98 -32.22 3.82
CA LYS A 533 -11.11 -32.07 2.35
C LYS A 533 -11.95 -33.15 1.65
N ASN A 534 -12.76 -33.90 2.40
CA ASN A 534 -13.75 -34.82 1.85
C ASN A 534 -15.08 -34.08 1.62
N TYR A 535 -15.07 -33.20 0.62
CA TYR A 535 -16.19 -32.32 0.33
C TYR A 535 -17.47 -33.06 -0.15
N PRO A 536 -17.40 -34.13 -0.97
CA PRO A 536 -18.61 -34.82 -1.40
C PRO A 536 -19.42 -35.41 -0.24
N GLU A 537 -18.76 -36.08 0.70
CA GLU A 537 -19.42 -36.65 1.89
C GLU A 537 -19.90 -35.55 2.85
N ALA A 538 -19.19 -34.43 2.92
CA ALA A 538 -19.63 -33.26 3.69
C ALA A 538 -20.94 -32.68 3.13
N ILE A 539 -21.02 -32.48 1.81
CA ILE A 539 -22.20 -31.94 1.13
C ILE A 539 -23.41 -32.87 1.33
N GLU A 540 -23.24 -34.19 1.18
CA GLU A 540 -24.32 -35.16 1.39
C GLU A 540 -24.90 -35.10 2.82
N ASN A 541 -24.02 -34.94 3.83
CA ASN A 541 -24.47 -34.79 5.21
C ASN A 541 -25.20 -33.47 5.44
N LEU A 542 -24.79 -32.38 4.77
CA LEU A 542 -25.45 -31.07 4.87
C LEU A 542 -26.80 -31.05 4.15
N ASP A 543 -26.93 -31.75 3.03
CA ASP A 543 -28.21 -31.95 2.34
C ASP A 543 -29.21 -32.61 3.29
N LYS A 544 -28.81 -33.68 3.98
CA LYS A 544 -29.65 -34.34 4.99
C LYS A 544 -30.02 -33.44 6.17
N VAL A 545 -29.13 -32.53 6.58
CA VAL A 545 -29.45 -31.55 7.64
C VAL A 545 -30.54 -30.60 7.16
N ILE A 546 -30.42 -30.08 5.94
CA ILE A 546 -31.35 -29.13 5.33
C ILE A 546 -32.70 -29.79 4.99
N GLU A 547 -32.70 -31.07 4.62
CA GLU A 547 -33.92 -31.86 4.43
C GLU A 547 -34.73 -32.03 5.73
N ILE A 548 -34.04 -32.15 6.87
CA ILE A 548 -34.67 -32.26 8.18
C ILE A 548 -35.12 -30.90 8.70
N ASP A 549 -34.31 -29.86 8.50
CA ASP A 549 -34.58 -28.49 8.92
C ASP A 549 -34.16 -27.47 7.83
N ASP A 550 -35.14 -27.02 7.05
CA ASP A 550 -34.97 -26.08 5.94
C ASP A 550 -34.72 -24.63 6.40
N LYS A 551 -34.71 -24.38 7.72
CA LYS A 551 -34.43 -23.10 8.35
C LYS A 551 -33.07 -23.09 9.06
N PHE A 552 -32.28 -24.16 8.92
CA PHE A 552 -30.97 -24.26 9.55
C PHE A 552 -29.93 -23.38 8.83
N THR A 553 -29.91 -22.07 9.14
CA THR A 553 -29.02 -21.05 8.52
C THR A 553 -27.56 -21.50 8.43
N VAL A 554 -27.01 -22.08 9.51
CA VAL A 554 -25.60 -22.49 9.59
C VAL A 554 -25.29 -23.66 8.63
N ALA A 555 -26.26 -24.53 8.35
CA ALA A 555 -26.09 -25.63 7.39
C ALA A 555 -25.95 -25.11 5.96
N TYR A 556 -26.71 -24.09 5.57
CA TYR A 556 -26.56 -23.43 4.27
C TYR A 556 -25.18 -22.76 4.13
N MET A 557 -24.69 -22.08 5.17
CA MET A 557 -23.32 -21.52 5.19
C MET A 557 -22.25 -22.58 5.01
N ALA A 558 -22.33 -23.68 5.77
CA ALA A 558 -21.39 -24.79 5.66
C ALA A 558 -21.44 -25.45 4.27
N ARG A 559 -22.64 -25.61 3.70
CA ARG A 559 -22.83 -26.26 2.39
C ARG A 559 -22.31 -25.40 1.26
N ALA A 560 -22.57 -24.09 1.29
CA ALA A 560 -22.04 -23.15 0.34
C ALA A 560 -20.50 -23.20 0.30
N PHE A 561 -19.85 -23.18 1.48
CA PHE A 561 -18.40 -23.28 1.58
C PHE A 561 -17.87 -24.63 1.07
N ALA A 562 -18.47 -25.76 1.48
CA ALA A 562 -18.05 -27.08 1.03
C ALA A 562 -18.19 -27.26 -0.49
N LYS A 563 -19.30 -26.79 -1.09
CA LYS A 563 -19.51 -26.77 -2.55
C LYS A 563 -18.48 -25.92 -3.28
N LEU A 564 -18.14 -24.75 -2.73
CA LEU A 564 -17.12 -23.88 -3.30
C LEU A 564 -15.74 -24.54 -3.28
N ALA A 565 -15.34 -25.11 -2.14
CA ALA A 565 -14.06 -25.80 -1.98
C ALA A 565 -13.96 -27.03 -2.90
N ASP A 566 -15.04 -27.80 -3.07
CA ASP A 566 -15.13 -28.91 -4.01
C ASP A 566 -14.96 -28.45 -5.47
N ALA A 567 -15.65 -27.38 -5.87
CA ALA A 567 -15.55 -26.81 -7.21
C ALA A 567 -14.13 -26.32 -7.52
N GLN A 568 -13.49 -25.64 -6.56
CA GLN A 568 -12.10 -25.18 -6.68
C GLN A 568 -11.10 -26.34 -6.76
N ALA A 569 -11.26 -27.37 -5.92
CA ALA A 569 -10.41 -28.56 -5.94
C ALA A 569 -10.51 -29.30 -7.29
N LYS A 570 -11.71 -29.48 -7.82
CA LYS A 570 -11.97 -30.09 -9.13
C LYS A 570 -11.43 -29.25 -10.29
N SER A 571 -11.41 -27.92 -10.16
CA SER A 571 -10.81 -27.03 -11.16
C SER A 571 -9.29 -27.19 -11.19
N LYS A 572 -8.63 -27.22 -10.02
CA LYS A 572 -7.18 -27.34 -9.91
C LYS A 572 -6.66 -28.66 -10.47
N SER A 573 -7.32 -29.78 -10.18
CA SER A 573 -6.92 -31.10 -10.70
C SER A 573 -7.10 -31.24 -12.23
N ARG A 574 -7.89 -30.36 -12.87
CA ARG A 574 -8.17 -30.42 -14.32
C ARG A 574 -7.25 -29.54 -15.15
N GLN A 575 -6.63 -28.51 -14.56
CA GLN A 575 -5.66 -27.64 -15.25
C GLN A 575 -4.36 -28.35 -15.62
N GLU A 576 -4.01 -29.47 -14.96
CA GLU A 576 -2.80 -30.24 -15.21
C GLU A 576 -2.84 -31.12 -16.49
N GLY A 577 -3.88 -31.03 -17.33
CA GLY A 577 -3.96 -31.86 -18.54
C GLY A 577 -5.03 -31.50 -19.60
N ALA A 578 -5.28 -30.22 -19.91
CA ALA A 578 -6.42 -29.83 -20.78
C ALA A 578 -6.05 -29.23 -22.17
N ASP A 579 -6.70 -29.76 -23.22
CA ASP A 579 -6.84 -29.18 -24.57
C ASP A 579 -7.85 -27.99 -24.61
N GLU A 580 -7.69 -27.04 -25.55
CA GLU A 580 -8.51 -25.80 -25.69
C GLU A 580 -10.04 -26.01 -25.74
N LYS A 581 -10.52 -27.12 -26.32
CA LYS A 581 -11.98 -27.40 -26.43
C LYS A 581 -12.61 -27.83 -25.10
N ASN A 582 -11.82 -28.36 -24.17
CA ASN A 582 -12.28 -28.75 -22.83
C ASN A 582 -12.44 -27.54 -21.90
N ASP A 583 -11.76 -26.42 -22.18
CA ASP A 583 -11.76 -25.22 -21.33
C ASP A 583 -13.16 -24.55 -21.26
N TYR A 584 -13.87 -24.42 -22.38
CA TYR A 584 -15.21 -23.80 -22.38
C TYR A 584 -16.23 -24.58 -21.54
N LEU A 585 -16.28 -25.91 -21.66
CA LEU A 585 -17.18 -26.76 -20.89
C LEU A 585 -16.83 -26.73 -19.39
N GLN A 586 -15.54 -26.67 -19.07
CA GLN A 586 -15.07 -26.54 -17.69
C GLN A 586 -15.47 -25.20 -17.07
N ARG A 587 -15.29 -24.07 -17.80
CA ARG A 587 -15.74 -22.74 -17.34
C ARG A 587 -17.25 -22.69 -17.12
N ARG A 588 -18.04 -23.30 -18.01
CA ARG A 588 -19.50 -23.37 -17.86
C ARG A 588 -19.92 -24.22 -16.66
N ALA A 589 -19.27 -25.36 -16.43
CA ALA A 589 -19.54 -26.20 -15.28
C ALA A 589 -19.16 -25.51 -13.96
N LEU A 590 -18.03 -24.80 -13.94
CA LEU A 590 -17.61 -23.99 -12.79
C LEU A 590 -18.62 -22.87 -12.53
N ALA A 591 -19.06 -22.14 -13.56
CA ALA A 591 -20.07 -21.09 -13.41
C ALA A 591 -21.39 -21.63 -12.85
N ALA A 592 -21.84 -22.80 -13.29
CA ALA A 592 -23.03 -23.45 -12.75
C ALA A 592 -22.86 -23.86 -11.28
N ALA A 593 -21.70 -24.41 -10.91
CA ALA A 593 -21.38 -24.75 -9.52
C ALA A 593 -21.34 -23.50 -8.63
N LEU A 594 -20.75 -22.39 -9.10
CA LEU A 594 -20.72 -21.13 -8.37
C LEU A 594 -22.12 -20.53 -8.17
N GLN A 595 -23.04 -20.70 -9.13
CA GLN A 595 -24.43 -20.27 -8.96
C GLN A 595 -25.16 -21.07 -7.88
N ASP A 596 -24.92 -22.38 -7.80
CA ASP A 596 -25.48 -23.21 -6.73
C ASP A 596 -24.91 -22.81 -5.34
N VAL A 597 -23.62 -22.48 -5.25
CA VAL A 597 -23.01 -21.91 -4.04
C VAL A 597 -23.68 -20.59 -3.65
N ILE A 598 -23.89 -19.68 -4.61
CA ILE A 598 -24.54 -18.39 -4.37
C ILE A 598 -25.97 -18.57 -3.86
N SER A 599 -26.72 -19.54 -4.40
CA SER A 599 -28.08 -19.87 -3.95
C SER A 599 -28.13 -20.27 -2.48
N ASP A 600 -27.13 -21.01 -1.98
CA ASP A 600 -27.04 -21.36 -0.57
C ASP A 600 -26.78 -20.14 0.32
N TYR A 601 -25.91 -19.22 -0.12
CA TYR A 601 -25.71 -17.95 0.59
C TYR A 601 -26.97 -17.07 0.58
N ASP A 602 -27.70 -17.00 -0.54
CA ASP A 602 -28.95 -16.25 -0.63
C ASP A 602 -30.03 -16.82 0.30
N ARG A 603 -30.10 -18.15 0.42
CA ARG A 603 -30.98 -18.80 1.38
C ARG A 603 -30.58 -18.49 2.82
N ALA A 604 -29.28 -18.55 3.14
CA ALA A 604 -28.78 -18.18 4.47
C ALA A 604 -29.09 -16.70 4.82
N ILE A 605 -28.91 -15.78 3.87
CA ILE A 605 -29.26 -14.35 4.02
C ILE A 605 -30.76 -14.16 4.22
N THR A 606 -31.59 -14.92 3.50
CA THR A 606 -33.06 -14.85 3.64
C THR A 606 -33.50 -15.29 5.03
N LEU A 607 -32.89 -16.35 5.57
CA LEU A 607 -33.17 -16.87 6.91
C LEU A 607 -32.64 -15.94 8.00
N ASN A 608 -31.45 -15.35 7.79
CA ASN A 608 -30.82 -14.41 8.70
C ASN A 608 -30.27 -13.17 7.95
N PRO A 609 -31.08 -12.11 7.83
CA PRO A 609 -30.66 -10.89 7.12
C PRO A 609 -29.47 -10.15 7.75
N ARG A 610 -29.10 -10.47 9.00
CA ARG A 610 -27.94 -9.88 9.70
C ARG A 610 -26.65 -10.69 9.51
N LEU A 611 -26.68 -11.74 8.69
CA LEU A 611 -25.53 -12.60 8.45
C LEU A 611 -24.52 -11.96 7.49
N ILE A 612 -23.63 -11.12 8.04
CA ILE A 612 -22.62 -10.38 7.28
C ILE A 612 -21.68 -11.28 6.46
N PHE A 613 -21.34 -12.45 7.00
CA PHE A 613 -20.36 -13.37 6.40
C PHE A 613 -20.88 -14.00 5.10
N ALA A 614 -22.20 -14.19 4.97
CA ALA A 614 -22.80 -14.68 3.73
C ALA A 614 -22.67 -13.66 2.60
N TRP A 615 -22.96 -12.39 2.88
CA TRP A 615 -22.75 -11.29 1.93
C TRP A 615 -21.27 -11.18 1.53
N PHE A 616 -20.37 -11.24 2.51
CA PHE A 616 -18.93 -11.16 2.26
C PHE A 616 -18.41 -12.32 1.39
N ASN A 617 -18.79 -13.56 1.71
CA ASN A 617 -18.39 -14.73 0.94
C ASN A 617 -18.95 -14.67 -0.48
N LYS A 618 -20.20 -14.24 -0.65
CA LYS A 618 -20.83 -14.03 -1.97
C LYS A 618 -20.08 -12.96 -2.78
N GLY A 619 -19.66 -11.85 -2.15
CA GLY A 619 -18.85 -10.81 -2.78
C GLY A 619 -17.49 -11.31 -3.28
N ASN A 620 -16.80 -12.13 -2.48
CA ASN A 620 -15.53 -12.77 -2.86
C ASN A 620 -15.71 -13.67 -4.10
N ILE A 621 -16.78 -14.46 -4.15
CA ILE A 621 -17.07 -15.33 -5.31
C ILE A 621 -17.28 -14.49 -6.58
N TYR A 622 -18.07 -13.40 -6.50
CA TYR A 622 -18.27 -12.52 -7.64
C TYR A 622 -16.98 -11.83 -8.09
N TYR A 623 -16.13 -11.41 -7.15
CA TYR A 623 -14.83 -10.86 -7.49
C TYR A 623 -13.96 -11.88 -8.24
N SER A 624 -13.87 -13.12 -7.75
CA SER A 624 -13.13 -14.19 -8.43
C SER A 624 -13.71 -14.53 -9.80
N ALA A 625 -15.01 -14.32 -10.01
CA ALA A 625 -15.67 -14.48 -11.31
C ALA A 625 -15.49 -13.27 -12.25
N GLY A 626 -14.88 -12.17 -11.79
CA GLY A 626 -14.73 -10.93 -12.55
C GLY A 626 -15.98 -10.04 -12.59
N ASP A 627 -17.05 -10.40 -11.87
CA ASP A 627 -18.25 -9.57 -11.73
C ASP A 627 -18.07 -8.58 -10.57
N PHE A 628 -17.30 -7.52 -10.85
CA PHE A 628 -17.01 -6.49 -9.87
C PHE A 628 -18.26 -5.71 -9.43
N THR A 629 -19.30 -5.61 -10.26
CA THR A 629 -20.53 -4.89 -9.91
C THR A 629 -21.28 -5.60 -8.79
N SER A 630 -21.51 -6.91 -8.96
CA SER A 630 -22.16 -7.73 -7.94
C SER A 630 -21.30 -7.86 -6.69
N ALA A 631 -19.97 -7.95 -6.83
CA ALA A 631 -19.04 -7.96 -5.70
C ALA A 631 -19.14 -6.68 -4.86
N LEU A 632 -19.10 -5.51 -5.48
CA LEU A 632 -19.24 -4.21 -4.80
C LEU A 632 -20.56 -4.09 -4.05
N GLN A 633 -21.67 -4.58 -4.64
CA GLN A 633 -22.97 -4.59 -3.98
C GLN A 633 -22.96 -5.49 -2.74
N CYS A 634 -22.43 -6.71 -2.86
CA CYS A 634 -22.36 -7.65 -1.73
C CYS A 634 -21.52 -7.10 -0.57
N PHE A 635 -20.35 -6.54 -0.85
CA PHE A 635 -19.53 -5.92 0.19
C PHE A 635 -20.20 -4.69 0.81
N SER A 636 -20.96 -3.92 0.02
CA SER A 636 -21.72 -2.78 0.53
C SER A 636 -22.85 -3.19 1.47
N GLU A 637 -23.57 -4.28 1.19
CA GLU A 637 -24.59 -4.82 2.11
C GLU A 637 -23.96 -5.40 3.38
N ALA A 638 -22.78 -6.02 3.30
CA ALA A 638 -22.02 -6.45 4.48
C ALA A 638 -21.67 -5.26 5.38
N ILE A 639 -21.12 -4.18 4.80
CA ILE A 639 -20.75 -2.94 5.51
C ILE A 639 -21.97 -2.24 6.10
N LYS A 640 -23.08 -2.20 5.37
CA LYS A 640 -24.34 -1.59 5.86
C LYS A 640 -24.88 -2.32 7.08
N THR A 641 -24.66 -3.63 7.15
CA THR A 641 -25.09 -4.46 8.27
C THR A 641 -24.16 -4.33 9.48
N ASP A 642 -22.83 -4.34 9.25
CA ASP A 642 -21.82 -4.01 10.26
C ASP A 642 -20.77 -3.03 9.73
N PRO A 643 -20.87 -1.74 10.11
CA PRO A 643 -19.89 -0.71 9.71
C PRO A 643 -18.48 -0.90 10.29
N ASN A 644 -18.26 -1.84 11.21
CA ASN A 644 -16.93 -2.14 11.76
C ASN A 644 -16.26 -3.35 11.10
N PHE A 645 -16.86 -3.89 10.03
CA PHE A 645 -16.35 -5.06 9.34
C PHE A 645 -15.25 -4.68 8.34
N GLY A 646 -14.03 -4.51 8.85
CA GLY A 646 -12.87 -4.01 8.09
C GLY A 646 -12.53 -4.83 6.84
N GLU A 647 -12.70 -6.15 6.88
CA GLU A 647 -12.41 -7.06 5.77
C GLU A 647 -13.31 -6.74 4.55
N ALA A 648 -14.58 -6.38 4.76
CA ALA A 648 -15.45 -5.97 3.66
C ALA A 648 -15.02 -4.64 3.03
N TYR A 649 -14.55 -3.68 3.83
CA TYR A 649 -13.97 -2.45 3.29
C TYR A 649 -12.71 -2.75 2.47
N PHE A 650 -11.83 -3.61 2.97
CA PHE A 650 -10.61 -3.99 2.26
C PHE A 650 -10.92 -4.65 0.90
N ASN A 651 -11.78 -5.67 0.89
CA ASN A 651 -12.15 -6.36 -0.34
C ASN A 651 -12.93 -5.47 -1.31
N ARG A 652 -13.78 -4.57 -0.82
CA ARG A 652 -14.46 -3.57 -1.66
C ARG A 652 -13.48 -2.55 -2.24
N GLY A 653 -12.50 -2.10 -1.46
CA GLY A 653 -11.42 -1.23 -1.90
C GLY A 653 -10.57 -1.85 -3.01
N LEU A 654 -10.18 -3.12 -2.86
CA LEU A 654 -9.51 -3.90 -3.91
C LEU A 654 -10.38 -4.04 -5.17
N THR A 655 -11.68 -4.28 -4.99
CA THR A 655 -12.63 -4.35 -6.11
C THR A 655 -12.73 -3.02 -6.86
N TYR A 656 -12.72 -1.89 -6.14
CA TYR A 656 -12.67 -0.57 -6.75
C TYR A 656 -11.36 -0.33 -7.50
N LEU A 657 -10.21 -0.79 -6.99
CA LEU A 657 -8.93 -0.71 -7.71
C LEU A 657 -8.97 -1.47 -9.03
N GLN A 658 -9.46 -2.71 -9.02
CA GLN A 658 -9.60 -3.51 -10.24
C GLN A 658 -10.56 -2.86 -11.25
N SER A 659 -11.57 -2.15 -10.76
CA SER A 659 -12.52 -1.39 -11.58
C SER A 659 -12.00 -0.02 -12.03
N GLY A 660 -10.76 0.35 -11.70
CA GLY A 660 -10.14 1.64 -12.03
C GLY A 660 -10.57 2.83 -11.17
N ASN A 661 -11.34 2.59 -10.10
CA ASN A 661 -11.94 3.63 -9.27
C ASN A 661 -11.09 3.98 -8.04
N LYS A 662 -9.95 4.66 -8.27
CA LYS A 662 -8.93 4.89 -7.25
C LYS A 662 -9.40 5.67 -6.02
N LYS A 663 -10.29 6.65 -6.18
CA LYS A 663 -10.73 7.51 -5.08
C LYS A 663 -11.56 6.73 -4.04
N GLN A 664 -12.54 5.95 -4.50
CA GLN A 664 -13.34 5.10 -3.61
C GLN A 664 -12.50 3.97 -3.02
N ALA A 665 -11.56 3.42 -3.79
CA ALA A 665 -10.61 2.45 -3.26
C ALA A 665 -9.79 3.01 -2.09
N PHE A 666 -9.24 4.23 -2.22
CA PHE A 666 -8.45 4.85 -1.16
C PHE A 666 -9.27 5.01 0.13
N ALA A 667 -10.49 5.54 0.01
CA ALA A 667 -11.38 5.73 1.16
C ALA A 667 -11.71 4.41 1.88
N ASP A 668 -12.00 3.36 1.12
CA ASP A 668 -12.28 2.03 1.68
C ASP A 668 -11.05 1.39 2.32
N LEU A 669 -9.88 1.50 1.71
CA LEU A 669 -8.63 0.97 2.25
C LEU A 669 -8.18 1.73 3.50
N SER A 670 -8.30 3.06 3.54
CA SER A 670 -8.07 3.85 4.76
C SER A 670 -8.99 3.39 5.89
N LYS A 671 -10.28 3.18 5.58
CA LYS A 671 -11.24 2.69 6.58
C LYS A 671 -10.93 1.27 7.03
N ALA A 672 -10.52 0.38 6.13
CA ALA A 672 -10.12 -0.97 6.48
C ALA A 672 -8.88 -1.00 7.39
N GLY A 673 -7.88 -0.17 7.09
CA GLY A 673 -6.71 0.05 7.93
C GLY A 673 -7.08 0.58 9.32
N GLU A 674 -8.00 1.55 9.40
CA GLU A 674 -8.55 2.05 10.67
C GLU A 674 -9.21 0.93 11.49
N LEU A 675 -9.85 -0.03 10.83
CA LEU A 675 -10.52 -1.18 11.44
C LEU A 675 -9.58 -2.38 11.71
N GLY A 676 -8.28 -2.22 11.47
CA GLY A 676 -7.26 -3.21 11.84
C GLY A 676 -6.82 -4.14 10.71
N VAL A 677 -7.24 -3.92 9.46
CA VAL A 677 -6.78 -4.70 8.31
C VAL A 677 -5.43 -4.18 7.85
N LEU A 678 -4.35 -4.80 8.32
CA LEU A 678 -2.96 -4.36 8.13
C LEU A 678 -2.55 -4.19 6.65
N PRO A 679 -2.88 -5.11 5.72
CA PRO A 679 -2.48 -4.98 4.32
C PRO A 679 -2.98 -3.70 3.64
N SER A 680 -3.98 -3.02 4.20
CA SER A 680 -4.54 -1.79 3.65
C SER A 680 -3.51 -0.68 3.51
N TYR A 681 -2.68 -0.43 4.53
CA TYR A 681 -1.68 0.66 4.51
C TYR A 681 -0.57 0.42 3.48
N ASN A 682 -0.21 -0.85 3.24
CA ASN A 682 0.76 -1.21 2.21
C ASN A 682 0.23 -0.86 0.82
N ILE A 683 -1.08 -1.07 0.58
CA ILE A 683 -1.71 -0.71 -0.69
C ILE A 683 -1.85 0.80 -0.79
N LEU A 684 -2.27 1.50 0.28
CA LEU A 684 -2.36 2.96 0.28
C LEU A 684 -1.03 3.61 -0.10
N LYS A 685 0.09 3.12 0.44
CA LYS A 685 1.44 3.60 0.07
C LYS A 685 1.75 3.37 -1.42
N ARG A 686 1.36 2.22 -1.98
CA ARG A 686 1.56 1.91 -3.42
C ARG A 686 0.64 2.71 -4.35
N MET A 687 -0.42 3.32 -3.81
CA MET A 687 -1.38 4.11 -4.58
C MET A 687 -0.99 5.59 -4.69
N GLN A 688 -0.13 6.06 -3.77
CA GLN A 688 0.52 7.37 -3.82
C GLN A 688 1.59 7.33 -4.91
#